data_AF-A0A925DC35-F1
#
_entry.id   AF-A0A925DC35-F1
#
_cell.length_a   1.000
_cell.length_b   1.000
_cell.length_c   1.000
_cell.angle_alpha   90.00
_cell.angle_beta   90.00
_cell.angle_gamma   90.00
#
_symmetry.space_group_name_H-M   'P 1'
#
loop_
_entity.id
_entity.type
_entity.pdbx_description
1 polymer ?
#
loop_
_entity_poly.entity_id
_entity_poly.type
_entity_poly.pdbx_seq_one_letter_code
_entity_poly.pdbx_strand_id
1 'polypeptide(L)'
;MSERETDAAGDASLDQALGYLNFSSGTSDPLFLARLNALFGRVAKQHPESPAWQGVGTLLKERIEVLSQSAAAFSDAEQARAVVALVFDEALPAYREYHRDLLFHQTDATLLRPFFIGRVCEAVLRQGPPWSENDRIVQGAITALNDFLGHRPVAALESQKIEPYRHEYVRPIPLFIRGAGVTFGLEHEVVTAALKLLEDTDADLLRGACYNPANLDELSVDPRAYDFDHPANKRPNYHFGQWDPHQIDNQGRYRRFVVQQVTLDALMHRLHEAPQLAAEELLFEAAAVLAGTVLMASGISGEGPATFDSTTTLAKLLPRIAKYRDEFYERLFKKTTGEHAERLRVEAAERRQPFGGARQHLNAQLARRRASQLEHVHLARIFARMGNVEAAARQANVVPCASARILCTIDCLLSTGTLACDRGQLEEAAGFLPQVMDLLRRGIACGAIIDPWNILGFDANFSLFPALENSVRDHRADELVSLMDRILAFYSRIWSEAAAVDHKELCKKVSRQFKEMATWWQKYAAHEVSSVEAVDPFVVYRAAEGVAQALNVWHKGGAATGDVAFWAPHAEMFDSPKAYALVIDSLLDRKDYVASMALLMHWLSQAESIGLERSDSSFHDLVERWYGEVTSLNVEEAALPEKALKAWDSARKFVDYLEANADAFWQVPQFQLGSSRNGNGRGAALEIGEEENEGLYDSAYEEVVYRDSTDDGNQGA
;
A
#
# COMPACT_ATOMS: atom_id res chain seq x y z
N MET A 1 5.71 -21.05 46.78
CA MET A 1 6.01 -19.72 47.35
C MET A 1 4.70 -19.16 47.89
N SER A 2 4.71 -18.64 49.12
CA SER A 2 3.49 -18.04 49.69
C SER A 2 3.18 -16.71 49.00
N GLU A 3 1.91 -16.30 48.92
CA GLU A 3 1.49 -15.01 48.31
C GLU A 3 2.28 -13.81 48.84
N ARG A 4 2.68 -13.85 50.12
CA ARG A 4 3.51 -12.81 50.76
C ARG A 4 4.95 -12.74 50.23
N GLU A 5 5.54 -13.86 49.83
CA GLU A 5 6.88 -13.89 49.25
C GLU A 5 6.89 -13.37 47.80
N THR A 6 5.80 -13.64 47.06
CA THR A 6 5.61 -13.09 45.70
C THR A 6 5.34 -11.59 45.71
N ASP A 7 4.59 -11.08 46.70
CA ASP A 7 4.33 -9.65 46.84
C ASP A 7 5.61 -8.87 47.20
N ALA A 8 6.40 -9.37 48.16
CA ALA A 8 7.67 -8.74 48.55
C ALA A 8 8.72 -8.71 47.41
N ALA A 9 8.81 -9.78 46.62
CA ALA A 9 9.70 -9.83 45.44
C ALA A 9 9.23 -8.90 44.31
N GLY A 10 7.90 -8.74 44.16
CA GLY A 10 7.31 -7.82 43.20
C GLY A 10 7.53 -6.36 43.56
N ASP A 11 7.48 -6.02 44.85
CA ASP A 11 7.77 -4.66 45.33
C ASP A 11 9.24 -4.29 45.17
N ALA A 12 10.16 -5.22 45.43
CA ALA A 12 11.59 -5.01 45.17
C ALA A 12 11.90 -4.80 43.67
N SER A 13 11.21 -5.54 42.79
CA SER A 13 11.36 -5.38 41.33
C SER A 13 10.82 -4.04 40.83
N LEU A 14 9.73 -3.55 41.43
CA LEU A 14 9.13 -2.25 41.16
C LEU A 14 10.05 -1.11 41.59
N ASP A 15 10.62 -1.18 42.78
CA ASP A 15 11.55 -0.17 43.32
C ASP A 15 12.82 -0.06 42.45
N GLN A 16 13.34 -1.20 41.99
CA GLN A 16 14.51 -1.23 41.11
C GLN A 16 14.21 -0.70 39.70
N ALA A 17 13.02 -0.97 39.16
CA ALA A 17 12.60 -0.40 37.88
C ALA A 17 12.46 1.13 37.96
N LEU A 18 11.88 1.64 39.05
CA LEU A 18 11.80 3.07 39.34
C LEU A 18 13.19 3.69 39.56
N GLY A 19 14.12 2.95 40.18
CA GLY A 19 15.50 3.38 40.32
C GLY A 19 16.17 3.62 38.97
N TYR A 20 15.97 2.72 38.00
CA TYR A 20 16.45 2.94 36.63
C TYR A 20 15.83 4.21 36.02
N LEU A 21 14.51 4.39 36.13
CA LEU A 21 13.84 5.57 35.58
C LEU A 21 14.31 6.88 36.22
N ASN A 22 14.72 6.86 37.50
CA ASN A 22 15.16 8.06 38.20
C ASN A 22 16.63 8.45 37.94
N PHE A 23 17.51 7.48 37.66
CA PHE A 23 18.96 7.71 37.61
C PHE A 23 19.61 7.43 36.26
N SER A 24 18.93 6.74 35.35
CA SER A 24 19.47 6.42 34.03
C SER A 24 19.41 7.60 33.07
N SER A 25 20.34 7.64 32.11
CA SER A 25 20.32 8.51 30.94
C SER A 25 19.62 7.88 29.72
N GLY A 26 18.97 6.72 29.90
CA GLY A 26 18.29 5.98 28.82
C GLY A 26 19.18 4.99 28.07
N THR A 27 20.32 4.62 28.66
CA THR A 27 21.16 3.51 28.17
C THR A 27 20.42 2.19 28.39
N SER A 28 20.36 1.31 27.39
CA SER A 28 19.58 0.08 27.51
C SER A 28 20.10 -0.83 28.62
N ASP A 29 19.20 -1.27 29.51
CA ASP A 29 19.51 -2.15 30.63
C ASP A 29 18.60 -3.39 30.59
N PRO A 30 19.15 -4.58 30.26
CA PRO A 30 18.38 -5.81 30.23
C PRO A 30 17.73 -6.17 31.58
N LEU A 31 18.32 -5.78 32.71
CA LEU A 31 17.74 -6.04 34.03
C LEU A 31 16.49 -5.19 34.28
N PHE A 32 16.52 -3.92 33.88
CA PHE A 32 15.33 -3.06 33.89
C PHE A 32 14.21 -3.66 33.04
N LEU A 33 14.51 -4.07 31.81
CA LEU A 33 13.54 -4.66 30.89
C LEU A 33 12.95 -5.98 31.44
N ALA A 34 13.78 -6.85 32.03
CA ALA A 34 13.33 -8.09 32.67
C ALA A 34 12.37 -7.83 33.83
N ARG A 35 12.68 -6.84 34.69
CA ARG A 35 11.81 -6.44 35.80
C ARG A 35 10.48 -5.88 35.31
N LEU A 36 10.52 -5.01 34.31
CA LEU A 36 9.31 -4.47 33.69
C LEU A 36 8.46 -5.61 33.10
N ASN A 37 9.08 -6.58 32.43
CA ASN A 37 8.41 -7.76 31.91
C ASN A 37 7.71 -8.59 33.00
N ALA A 38 8.37 -8.80 34.14
CA ALA A 38 7.80 -9.49 35.29
C ALA A 38 6.62 -8.71 35.92
N LEU A 39 6.72 -7.38 36.00
CA LEU A 39 5.64 -6.51 36.48
C LEU A 39 4.38 -6.63 35.62
N PHE A 40 4.53 -6.64 34.30
CA PHE A 40 3.41 -6.87 33.38
C PHE A 40 2.72 -8.21 33.64
N GLY A 41 3.50 -9.28 33.78
CA GLY A 41 2.94 -10.61 34.09
C GLY A 41 2.21 -10.66 35.43
N ARG A 42 2.67 -9.90 36.44
CA ARG A 42 1.97 -9.77 37.74
C ARG A 42 0.65 -9.03 37.59
N VAL A 43 0.67 -7.85 36.96
CA VAL A 43 -0.53 -7.00 36.78
C VAL A 43 -1.59 -7.73 35.94
N ALA A 44 -1.19 -8.40 34.85
CA ALA A 44 -2.11 -9.16 34.01
C ALA A 44 -2.80 -10.31 34.76
N LYS A 45 -2.12 -10.94 35.74
CA LYS A 45 -2.71 -11.98 36.58
C LYS A 45 -3.68 -11.42 37.63
N GLN A 46 -3.36 -10.26 38.20
CA GLN A 46 -4.19 -9.61 39.23
C GLN A 46 -5.44 -8.96 38.62
N HIS A 47 -5.33 -8.42 37.41
CA HIS A 47 -6.41 -7.73 36.71
C HIS A 47 -6.56 -8.19 35.25
N PRO A 48 -7.10 -9.40 35.01
CA PRO A 48 -7.22 -9.96 33.65
C PRO A 48 -8.10 -9.14 32.71
N GLU A 49 -9.09 -8.43 33.25
CA GLU A 49 -10.06 -7.62 32.49
C GLU A 49 -9.52 -6.25 32.07
N SER A 50 -8.39 -5.80 32.64
CA SER A 50 -7.82 -4.48 32.40
C SER A 50 -6.55 -4.56 31.55
N PRO A 51 -6.28 -3.59 30.66
CA PRO A 51 -5.03 -3.54 29.91
C PRO A 51 -3.83 -3.48 30.86
N ALA A 52 -2.96 -4.49 30.79
CA ALA A 52 -1.83 -4.63 31.71
C ALA A 52 -0.90 -3.40 31.73
N TRP A 53 -0.73 -2.74 30.58
CA TRP A 53 0.10 -1.54 30.48
C TRP A 53 -0.43 -0.36 31.31
N GLN A 54 -1.75 -0.18 31.37
CA GLN A 54 -2.37 0.87 32.18
C GLN A 54 -2.18 0.58 33.67
N GLY A 55 -2.40 -0.68 34.07
CA GLY A 55 -2.19 -1.11 35.45
C GLY A 55 -0.74 -0.95 35.90
N VAL A 56 0.24 -1.25 35.03
CA VAL A 56 1.65 -1.00 35.30
C VAL A 56 1.94 0.50 35.41
N GLY A 57 1.39 1.33 34.53
CA GLY A 57 1.53 2.79 34.59
C GLY A 57 1.02 3.37 35.91
N THR A 58 -0.20 2.99 36.33
CA THR A 58 -0.78 3.40 37.62
C THR A 58 0.08 2.94 38.79
N LEU A 59 0.51 1.67 38.78
CA LEU A 59 1.33 1.11 39.84
C LEU A 59 2.68 1.83 39.98
N LEU A 60 3.32 2.21 38.86
CA LEU A 60 4.55 2.99 38.87
C LEU A 60 4.31 4.39 39.47
N LYS A 61 3.23 5.09 39.05
CA LYS A 61 2.88 6.43 39.57
C LYS A 61 2.63 6.39 41.08
N GLU A 62 1.84 5.44 41.56
CA GLU A 62 1.53 5.29 43.00
C GLU A 62 2.79 4.95 43.82
N ARG A 63 3.63 4.04 43.32
CA ARG A 63 4.83 3.62 44.04
C ARG A 63 5.88 4.73 44.13
N ILE A 64 6.01 5.60 43.11
CA ILE A 64 6.90 6.77 43.18
C ILE A 64 6.55 7.66 44.37
N GLU A 65 5.26 7.92 44.62
CA GLU A 65 4.84 8.75 45.74
C GLU A 65 5.19 8.11 47.09
N VAL A 66 4.98 6.80 47.23
CA VAL A 66 5.38 6.06 48.44
C VAL A 66 6.90 6.10 48.65
N LEU A 67 7.69 5.89 47.60
CA LEU A 67 9.16 5.90 47.70
C LEU A 67 9.72 7.29 48.02
N SER A 68 9.11 8.35 47.49
CA SER A 68 9.54 9.73 47.78
C SER A 68 9.42 10.10 49.26
N GLN A 69 8.52 9.44 49.99
CA GLN A 69 8.31 9.66 51.43
C GLN A 69 9.13 8.70 52.32
N SER A 70 9.50 7.53 51.80
CA SER A 70 10.05 6.42 52.60
C SER A 70 11.53 6.10 52.31
N ALA A 71 12.05 6.45 51.13
CA ALA A 71 13.40 6.09 50.69
C ALA A 71 14.23 7.33 50.35
N ALA A 72 15.38 7.50 51.03
CA ALA A 72 16.27 8.64 50.81
C ALA A 72 16.80 8.74 49.37
N ALA A 73 16.95 7.61 48.66
CA ALA A 73 17.35 7.61 47.26
C ALA A 73 16.32 8.31 46.34
N PHE A 74 15.05 8.33 46.73
CA PHE A 74 13.97 8.97 45.97
C PHE A 74 13.58 10.34 46.55
N SER A 75 14.45 10.98 47.35
CA SER A 75 14.21 12.32 47.86
C SER A 75 14.02 13.34 46.72
N ASP A 76 14.76 13.14 45.61
CA ASP A 76 14.52 13.78 44.34
C ASP A 76 14.04 12.73 43.34
N ALA A 77 12.73 12.72 43.10
CA ALA A 77 12.05 11.82 42.17
C ALA A 77 11.48 12.59 40.96
N GLU A 78 11.96 13.82 40.69
CA GLU A 78 11.45 14.65 39.60
C GLU A 78 11.57 13.93 38.25
N GLN A 79 12.73 13.32 37.98
CA GLN A 79 12.95 12.58 36.74
C GLN A 79 12.00 11.39 36.61
N ALA A 80 11.90 10.52 37.62
CA ALA A 80 11.02 9.36 37.56
C ALA A 80 9.55 9.76 37.36
N ARG A 81 9.06 10.79 38.08
CA ARG A 81 7.69 11.32 37.90
C ARG A 81 7.47 11.80 36.48
N ALA A 82 8.37 12.63 35.97
CA ALA A 82 8.24 13.21 34.65
C ALA A 82 8.31 12.15 33.55
N VAL A 83 9.25 11.21 33.63
CA VAL A 83 9.41 10.14 32.64
C VAL A 83 8.19 9.22 32.62
N VAL A 84 7.65 8.82 33.77
CA VAL A 84 6.43 7.98 33.81
C VAL A 84 5.24 8.74 33.23
N ALA A 85 5.06 10.02 33.56
CA ALA A 85 4.00 10.84 32.96
C ALA A 85 4.18 10.97 31.44
N LEU A 86 5.38 11.37 30.98
CA LEU A 86 5.70 11.53 29.56
C LEU A 86 5.51 10.24 28.77
N VAL A 87 5.90 9.07 29.31
CA VAL A 87 5.73 7.79 28.61
C VAL A 87 4.24 7.46 28.47
N PHE A 88 3.52 7.37 29.58
CA PHE A 88 2.17 6.81 29.60
C PHE A 88 1.09 7.79 29.13
N ASP A 89 1.26 9.09 29.39
CA ASP A 89 0.23 10.09 29.13
C ASP A 89 0.45 10.83 27.80
N GLU A 90 1.69 10.91 27.29
CA GLU A 90 2.03 11.70 26.10
C GLU A 90 2.63 10.85 24.96
N ALA A 91 3.74 10.14 25.20
CA ALA A 91 4.53 9.48 24.15
C ALA A 91 3.82 8.27 23.53
N LEU A 92 3.13 7.44 24.34
CA LEU A 92 2.36 6.30 23.82
C LEU A 92 1.17 6.76 22.93
N PRO A 93 0.32 7.71 23.36
CA PRO A 93 -0.71 8.30 22.48
C PRO A 93 -0.12 8.99 21.25
N ALA A 94 0.96 9.74 21.39
CA ALA A 94 1.60 10.42 20.26
C ALA A 94 2.20 9.44 19.25
N TYR A 95 2.77 8.30 19.68
CA TYR A 95 3.22 7.25 18.79
C TYR A 95 2.07 6.63 17.99
N ARG A 96 0.92 6.42 18.63
CA ARG A 96 -0.32 5.96 17.98
C ARG A 96 -0.79 6.94 16.91
N GLU A 97 -0.81 8.23 17.22
CA GLU A 97 -1.22 9.27 16.28
C GLU A 97 -0.24 9.41 15.11
N TYR A 98 1.07 9.37 15.39
CA TYR A 98 2.11 9.42 14.37
C TYR A 98 1.99 8.27 13.35
N HIS A 99 1.62 7.09 13.84
CA HIS A 99 1.46 5.86 13.04
C HIS A 99 0.00 5.49 12.77
N ARG A 100 -0.93 6.44 12.83
CA ARG A 100 -2.39 6.21 12.68
C ARG A 100 -2.78 5.51 11.38
N ASP A 101 -1.98 5.69 10.33
CA ASP A 101 -2.18 5.03 9.03
C ASP A 101 -1.66 3.59 9.03
N LEU A 102 -0.38 3.40 9.36
CA LEU A 102 0.30 2.10 9.30
C LEU A 102 -0.20 1.11 10.35
N LEU A 103 -0.44 1.60 11.56
CA LEU A 103 -0.75 0.78 12.73
C LEU A 103 -2.22 0.88 13.14
N PHE A 104 -3.09 1.31 12.23
CA PHE A 104 -4.54 1.39 12.47
C PHE A 104 -5.15 0.08 12.98
N HIS A 105 -4.72 -1.04 12.40
CA HIS A 105 -5.24 -2.37 12.72
C HIS A 105 -4.71 -2.91 14.07
N GLN A 106 -3.69 -2.28 14.65
CA GLN A 106 -3.11 -2.74 15.91
C GLN A 106 -4.00 -2.37 17.09
N THR A 107 -4.17 -3.30 18.03
CA THR A 107 -4.78 -3.01 19.33
C THR A 107 -3.73 -2.52 20.33
N ASP A 108 -4.16 -1.81 21.37
CA ASP A 108 -3.23 -1.35 22.41
C ASP A 108 -2.59 -2.53 23.13
N ALA A 109 -3.33 -3.63 23.32
CA ALA A 109 -2.80 -4.83 23.95
C ALA A 109 -1.68 -5.49 23.12
N THR A 110 -1.79 -5.46 21.78
CA THR A 110 -0.78 -6.01 20.88
C THR A 110 0.45 -5.11 20.78
N LEU A 111 0.26 -3.79 20.70
CA LEU A 111 1.34 -2.83 20.51
C LEU A 111 2.09 -2.51 21.82
N LEU A 112 1.35 -2.23 22.89
CA LEU A 112 1.88 -1.69 24.16
C LEU A 112 2.36 -2.81 25.09
N ARG A 113 3.29 -3.61 24.57
CA ARG A 113 3.91 -4.75 25.27
C ARG A 113 5.05 -4.31 26.21
N PRO A 114 5.47 -5.17 27.17
CA PRO A 114 6.42 -4.78 28.21
C PRO A 114 7.74 -4.25 27.64
N PHE A 115 8.33 -4.94 26.67
CA PHE A 115 9.59 -4.50 26.07
C PHE A 115 9.40 -3.30 25.14
N PHE A 116 8.27 -3.16 24.46
CA PHE A 116 7.98 -1.96 23.69
C PHE A 116 7.93 -0.73 24.59
N ILE A 117 7.19 -0.79 25.70
CA ILE A 117 7.14 0.29 26.69
C ILE A 117 8.52 0.52 27.32
N GLY A 118 9.29 -0.54 27.59
CA GLY A 118 10.68 -0.41 28.03
C GLY A 118 11.55 0.40 27.05
N ARG A 119 11.41 0.16 25.74
CA ARG A 119 12.08 0.95 24.70
C ARG A 119 11.60 2.40 24.65
N VAL A 120 10.31 2.65 24.89
CA VAL A 120 9.77 4.02 24.98
C VAL A 120 10.37 4.75 26.20
N CYS A 121 10.46 4.09 27.36
CA CYS A 121 11.14 4.64 28.54
C CYS A 121 12.60 5.00 28.22
N GLU A 122 13.35 4.10 27.59
CA GLU A 122 14.73 4.36 27.16
C GLU A 122 14.80 5.57 26.20
N ALA A 123 13.89 5.66 25.23
CA ALA A 123 13.87 6.73 24.23
C ALA A 123 13.53 8.10 24.83
N VAL A 124 12.59 8.16 25.77
CA VAL A 124 12.24 9.38 26.53
C VAL A 124 13.41 9.83 27.40
N LEU A 125 14.04 8.90 28.13
CA LEU A 125 15.20 9.20 28.98
C LEU A 125 16.38 9.76 28.20
N ARG A 126 16.63 9.27 26.98
CA ARG A 126 17.71 9.78 26.09
C ARG A 126 17.52 11.23 25.67
N GLN A 127 16.31 11.77 25.72
CA GLN A 127 16.07 13.18 25.38
C GLN A 127 16.56 14.14 26.47
N GLY A 128 16.63 13.66 27.71
CA GLY A 128 17.13 14.41 28.86
C GLY A 128 16.29 15.63 29.27
N PRO A 129 16.67 16.27 30.40
CA PRO A 129 16.02 17.48 30.89
C PRO A 129 16.26 18.70 29.96
N PRO A 130 15.46 19.78 30.06
CA PRO A 130 14.38 19.99 31.03
C PRO A 130 13.14 19.14 30.72
N TRP A 131 12.59 18.48 31.75
CA TRP A 131 11.48 17.53 31.61
C TRP A 131 10.11 18.19 31.35
N SER A 132 10.04 19.52 31.42
CA SER A 132 8.84 20.31 31.09
C SER A 132 8.63 20.50 29.58
N GLU A 133 9.61 20.17 28.74
CA GLU A 133 9.53 20.32 27.28
C GLU A 133 8.92 19.08 26.61
N ASN A 134 7.63 18.81 26.90
CA ASN A 134 6.92 17.61 26.44
C ASN A 134 7.05 17.40 24.93
N ASP A 135 6.76 18.41 24.10
CA ASP A 135 6.78 18.30 22.64
C ASP A 135 8.16 17.89 22.09
N ARG A 136 9.24 18.51 22.61
CA ARG A 136 10.62 18.19 22.21
C ARG A 136 10.92 16.72 22.53
N ILE A 137 10.59 16.31 23.76
CA ILE A 137 10.91 14.97 24.27
C ILE A 137 10.11 13.91 23.50
N VAL A 138 8.82 14.12 23.31
CA VAL A 138 7.94 13.16 22.62
C VAL A 138 8.35 13.00 21.15
N GLN A 139 8.56 14.10 20.42
CA GLN A 139 8.98 14.04 19.01
C GLN A 139 10.38 13.42 18.86
N GLY A 140 11.31 13.75 19.76
CA GLY A 140 12.64 13.16 19.80
C GLY A 140 12.61 11.66 20.10
N ALA A 141 11.75 11.24 21.04
CA ALA A 141 11.57 9.83 21.38
C ALA A 141 10.96 9.03 20.22
N ILE A 142 9.91 9.53 19.57
CA ILE A 142 9.31 8.87 18.40
C ILE A 142 10.33 8.72 17.27
N THR A 143 11.11 9.77 16.99
CA THR A 143 12.18 9.72 15.98
C THR A 143 13.23 8.66 16.31
N ALA A 144 13.63 8.54 17.59
CA ALA A 144 14.60 7.55 18.03
C ALA A 144 14.04 6.11 18.04
N LEU A 145 12.74 5.94 18.24
CA LEU A 145 12.06 4.65 18.22
C LEU A 145 11.91 4.09 16.80
N ASN A 146 11.60 4.97 15.84
CA ASN A 146 11.38 4.63 14.44
C ASN A 146 12.70 4.28 13.73
N ASP A 147 13.21 3.07 14.00
CA ASP A 147 14.53 2.61 13.58
C ASP A 147 14.48 1.39 12.64
N PHE A 148 13.30 0.96 12.18
CA PHE A 148 13.12 -0.18 11.28
C PHE A 148 12.27 0.17 10.07
N LEU A 149 12.74 -0.23 8.88
CA LEU A 149 12.06 0.01 7.60
C LEU A 149 11.65 -1.28 6.89
N GLY A 150 12.45 -2.34 7.00
CA GLY A 150 12.27 -3.55 6.21
C GLY A 150 13.01 -3.50 4.86
N HIS A 151 12.62 -4.38 3.92
CA HIS A 151 13.22 -4.40 2.57
C HIS A 151 12.58 -3.30 1.71
N ARG A 152 13.30 -2.19 1.56
CA ARG A 152 12.86 -1.00 0.82
C ARG A 152 13.98 -0.53 -0.13
N PRO A 153 13.93 -0.90 -1.42
CA PRO A 153 14.82 -0.34 -2.43
C PRO A 153 14.61 1.18 -2.50
N VAL A 154 15.68 1.96 -2.56
CA VAL A 154 15.63 3.43 -2.64
C VAL A 154 16.26 3.88 -3.95
N ALA A 155 15.51 4.65 -4.74
CA ALA A 155 16.02 5.20 -5.99
C ALA A 155 17.23 6.09 -5.75
N ALA A 156 18.26 5.97 -6.59
CA ALA A 156 19.39 6.88 -6.60
C ALA A 156 19.36 7.64 -7.92
N LEU A 157 19.15 8.95 -7.86
CA LEU A 157 19.16 9.83 -9.02
C LEU A 157 20.47 10.64 -9.04
N GLU A 158 20.95 10.97 -10.24
CA GLU A 158 22.16 11.81 -10.36
C GLU A 158 21.98 13.20 -9.74
N SER A 159 20.76 13.74 -9.78
CA SER A 159 20.42 15.08 -9.30
C SER A 159 20.23 15.16 -7.79
N GLN A 160 19.83 14.07 -7.13
CA GLN A 160 19.49 14.08 -5.71
C GLN A 160 19.62 12.70 -5.08
N LYS A 161 20.06 12.68 -3.82
CA LYS A 161 19.99 11.49 -2.97
C LYS A 161 18.60 11.40 -2.36
N ILE A 162 17.87 10.34 -2.68
CA ILE A 162 16.57 10.06 -2.07
C ILE A 162 16.81 9.25 -0.80
N GLU A 163 16.08 9.58 0.25
CA GLU A 163 16.08 8.86 1.52
C GLU A 163 14.65 8.40 1.83
N PRO A 164 14.47 7.25 2.50
CA PRO A 164 13.13 6.82 2.91
C PRO A 164 12.43 7.86 3.78
N TYR A 165 11.10 7.93 3.68
CA TYR A 165 10.33 8.88 4.46
C TYR A 165 10.31 8.49 5.94
N ARG A 166 10.29 9.49 6.83
CA ARG A 166 10.30 9.26 8.29
C ARG A 166 9.11 8.43 8.78
N HIS A 167 7.94 8.58 8.15
CA HIS A 167 6.74 7.82 8.51
C HIS A 167 6.74 6.39 7.96
N GLU A 168 7.69 5.98 7.11
CA GLU A 168 7.87 4.58 6.73
C GLU A 168 8.55 3.75 7.84
N TYR A 169 9.36 4.42 8.68
CA TYR A 169 10.07 3.79 9.77
C TYR A 169 9.15 3.55 10.97
N VAL A 170 9.23 2.36 11.55
CA VAL A 170 8.47 1.96 12.74
C VAL A 170 9.42 1.39 13.78
N ARG A 171 8.97 1.30 15.04
CA ARG A 171 9.65 0.48 16.04
C ARG A 171 9.09 -0.95 16.00
N PRO A 172 9.92 -1.98 15.72
CA PRO A 172 9.52 -3.38 15.87
C PRO A 172 9.15 -3.69 17.31
N ILE A 173 8.14 -4.54 17.51
CA ILE A 173 7.70 -4.94 18.85
C ILE A 173 8.61 -6.06 19.35
N PRO A 174 9.41 -5.85 20.41
CA PRO A 174 10.37 -6.87 20.85
C PRO A 174 9.70 -8.07 21.50
N LEU A 175 10.05 -9.26 21.03
CA LEU A 175 9.64 -10.56 21.57
C LEU A 175 10.72 -11.16 22.48
N PHE A 176 11.99 -10.91 22.19
CA PHE A 176 13.12 -11.33 23.01
C PHE A 176 14.22 -10.27 22.98
N ILE A 177 14.85 -10.06 24.14
CA ILE A 177 16.02 -9.19 24.28
C ILE A 177 17.10 -9.96 25.08
N ARG A 178 18.33 -9.97 24.55
CA ARG A 178 19.47 -10.62 25.19
C ARG A 178 19.66 -10.08 26.61
N GLY A 179 19.70 -10.99 27.59
CA GLY A 179 19.82 -10.67 29.01
C GLY A 179 18.51 -10.31 29.72
N ALA A 180 17.45 -9.95 28.98
CA ALA A 180 16.12 -9.71 29.55
C ALA A 180 15.17 -10.91 29.40
N GLY A 181 15.43 -11.78 28.41
CA GLY A 181 14.63 -12.97 28.11
C GLY A 181 13.50 -12.69 27.13
N VAL A 182 12.50 -13.58 27.13
CA VAL A 182 11.33 -13.50 26.25
C VAL A 182 10.23 -12.67 26.92
N THR A 183 9.58 -11.82 26.13
CA THR A 183 8.53 -10.94 26.61
C THR A 183 7.31 -11.72 27.10
N PHE A 184 6.58 -11.14 28.03
CA PHE A 184 5.29 -11.62 28.46
C PHE A 184 4.25 -11.47 27.33
N GLY A 185 3.40 -12.47 27.17
CA GLY A 185 2.33 -12.50 26.17
C GLY A 185 2.04 -13.91 25.68
N LEU A 186 1.12 -14.02 24.73
CA LEU A 186 0.62 -15.30 24.22
C LEU A 186 1.72 -16.15 23.57
N GLU A 187 2.70 -15.51 22.95
CA GLU A 187 3.75 -16.15 22.16
C GLU A 187 4.96 -16.55 23.02
N HIS A 188 4.93 -16.25 24.32
CA HIS A 188 6.06 -16.44 25.23
C HIS A 188 6.65 -17.85 25.15
N GLU A 189 5.81 -18.88 25.23
CA GLU A 189 6.28 -20.26 25.28
C GLU A 189 6.80 -20.75 23.91
N VAL A 190 6.12 -20.37 22.81
CA VAL A 190 6.55 -20.71 21.44
C VAL A 190 7.88 -20.05 21.10
N VAL A 191 8.04 -18.76 21.40
CA VAL A 191 9.29 -18.02 21.15
C VAL A 191 10.42 -18.58 22.01
N THR A 192 10.17 -18.89 23.28
CA THR A 192 11.17 -19.51 24.17
C THR A 192 11.64 -20.86 23.63
N ALA A 193 10.70 -21.73 23.23
CA ALA A 193 11.03 -23.02 22.64
C ALA A 193 11.77 -22.88 21.30
N ALA A 194 11.38 -21.93 20.45
CA ALA A 194 12.01 -21.70 19.16
C ALA A 194 13.46 -21.22 19.30
N LEU A 195 13.73 -20.29 20.24
CA LEU A 195 15.09 -19.83 20.54
C LEU A 195 15.97 -20.97 21.03
N LYS A 196 15.44 -21.83 21.91
CA LYS A 196 16.16 -23.03 22.37
C LYS A 196 16.47 -23.98 21.22
N LEU A 197 15.52 -24.22 20.32
CA LEU A 197 15.76 -25.05 19.13
C LEU A 197 16.83 -24.47 18.22
N LEU A 198 16.88 -23.15 18.05
CA LEU A 198 17.93 -22.47 17.29
C LEU A 198 19.31 -22.60 17.95
N GLU A 199 19.37 -22.53 19.28
CA GLU A 199 20.62 -22.76 20.05
C GLU A 199 21.10 -24.21 19.96
N ASP A 200 20.19 -25.17 19.98
CA ASP A 200 20.48 -26.63 19.90
C ASP A 200 20.71 -27.13 18.45
N THR A 201 20.62 -26.23 17.46
CA THR A 201 20.83 -26.56 16.04
C THR A 201 22.32 -26.70 15.72
N ASP A 202 22.66 -27.66 14.86
CA ASP A 202 24.05 -27.96 14.53
C ASP A 202 24.76 -26.78 13.83
N ALA A 203 26.02 -26.54 14.20
CA ALA A 203 26.77 -25.36 13.76
C ALA A 203 26.98 -25.26 12.23
N ASP A 204 26.95 -26.38 11.51
CA ASP A 204 27.03 -26.39 10.04
C ASP A 204 25.77 -25.84 9.38
N LEU A 205 24.58 -26.18 9.90
CA LEU A 205 23.30 -25.63 9.45
C LEU A 205 23.21 -24.13 9.76
N LEU A 206 23.61 -23.73 10.97
CA LEU A 206 23.63 -22.33 11.38
C LEU A 206 24.52 -21.47 10.47
N ARG A 207 25.73 -21.95 10.14
CA ARG A 207 26.61 -21.31 9.15
C ARG A 207 25.98 -21.29 7.76
N GLY A 208 25.35 -22.39 7.36
CA GLY A 208 24.65 -22.50 6.08
C GLY A 208 23.56 -21.44 5.90
N ALA A 209 22.83 -21.15 6.97
CA ALA A 209 21.71 -20.21 7.06
C ALA A 209 22.12 -18.76 7.40
N CYS A 210 23.42 -18.47 7.52
CA CYS A 210 23.92 -17.15 7.95
C CYS A 210 23.30 -16.69 9.29
N TYR A 211 23.10 -17.64 10.21
CA TYR A 211 22.52 -17.38 11.53
C TYR A 211 23.51 -17.76 12.62
N ASN A 212 23.73 -16.84 13.56
CA ASN A 212 24.52 -17.10 14.76
C ASN A 212 23.70 -16.66 15.99
N PRO A 213 23.29 -17.59 16.89
CA PRO A 213 22.57 -17.25 18.10
C PRO A 213 23.29 -16.20 18.97
N ALA A 214 24.62 -16.17 18.95
CA ALA A 214 25.42 -15.19 19.68
C ALA A 214 25.31 -13.75 19.12
N ASN A 215 24.75 -13.57 17.93
CA ASN A 215 24.52 -12.27 17.32
C ASN A 215 23.11 -11.72 17.54
N LEU A 216 22.15 -12.56 17.95
CA LEU A 216 20.77 -12.13 18.17
C LEU A 216 20.66 -11.34 19.49
N ASP A 217 20.67 -10.01 19.42
CA ASP A 217 20.45 -9.15 20.58
C ASP A 217 18.96 -8.88 20.80
N GLU A 218 18.19 -8.85 19.72
CA GLU A 218 16.75 -8.62 19.74
C GLU A 218 16.03 -9.46 18.68
N LEU A 219 14.99 -10.20 19.08
CA LEU A 219 14.00 -10.78 18.17
C LEU A 219 12.72 -9.97 18.31
N SER A 220 12.20 -9.46 17.20
CA SER A 220 11.02 -8.59 17.19
C SER A 220 10.04 -9.02 16.12
N VAL A 221 8.82 -8.50 16.22
CA VAL A 221 7.81 -8.60 15.18
C VAL A 221 7.61 -7.25 14.50
N ASP A 222 7.44 -7.26 13.16
CA ASP A 222 7.03 -6.09 12.40
C ASP A 222 5.56 -5.77 12.72
N PRO A 223 5.24 -4.61 13.32
CA PRO A 223 3.87 -4.25 13.69
C PRO A 223 3.02 -3.82 12.49
N ARG A 224 3.59 -3.69 11.30
CA ARG A 224 2.82 -3.31 10.11
C ARG A 224 2.03 -4.51 9.61
N ALA A 225 0.87 -4.23 9.04
CA ALA A 225 0.08 -5.25 8.37
C ALA A 225 0.89 -5.78 7.17
N TYR A 226 0.94 -7.10 7.02
CA TYR A 226 1.59 -7.70 5.87
C TYR A 226 0.71 -7.51 4.64
N ASP A 227 1.17 -6.71 3.67
CA ASP A 227 0.47 -6.48 2.43
C ASP A 227 0.87 -7.53 1.38
N PHE A 228 -0.01 -8.50 1.12
CA PHE A 228 0.24 -9.55 0.13
C PHE A 228 0.31 -9.04 -1.31
N ASP A 229 -0.22 -7.85 -1.58
CA ASP A 229 -0.13 -7.22 -2.91
C ASP A 229 1.15 -6.38 -3.07
N HIS A 230 1.89 -6.10 -1.98
CA HIS A 230 3.15 -5.36 -2.10
C HIS A 230 4.22 -6.21 -2.85
N PRO A 231 4.98 -5.64 -3.82
CA PRO A 231 5.99 -6.38 -4.60
C PRO A 231 7.06 -7.10 -3.76
N ALA A 232 7.39 -6.56 -2.58
CA ALA A 232 8.26 -7.22 -1.60
C ALA A 232 7.78 -8.64 -1.21
N ASN A 233 6.50 -8.98 -1.32
CA ASN A 233 6.00 -10.35 -1.12
C ASN A 233 6.56 -11.34 -2.15
N LYS A 234 6.95 -10.88 -3.35
CA LYS A 234 7.64 -11.71 -4.36
C LYS A 234 9.09 -12.04 -3.95
N ARG A 235 9.64 -11.36 -2.95
CA ARG A 235 10.96 -11.69 -2.39
C ARG A 235 10.84 -12.99 -1.59
N PRO A 236 11.62 -14.03 -1.91
CA PRO A 236 11.53 -15.30 -1.20
C PRO A 236 11.71 -15.15 0.31
N ASN A 237 10.92 -15.90 1.08
CA ASN A 237 10.93 -15.92 2.55
C ASN A 237 10.67 -14.57 3.24
N TYR A 238 10.30 -13.50 2.52
CA TYR A 238 10.08 -12.20 3.15
C TYR A 238 8.91 -12.21 4.15
N HIS A 239 7.88 -13.00 3.88
CA HIS A 239 6.77 -13.23 4.82
C HIS A 239 7.19 -13.94 6.11
N PHE A 240 8.37 -14.56 6.17
CA PHE A 240 8.90 -15.17 7.40
C PHE A 240 9.70 -14.18 8.26
N GLY A 241 10.27 -13.13 7.66
CA GLY A 241 11.06 -12.13 8.35
C GLY A 241 12.40 -11.85 7.67
N GLN A 242 13.29 -11.16 8.37
CA GLN A 242 14.66 -10.89 7.94
C GLN A 242 15.52 -10.34 9.09
N TRP A 243 16.84 -10.44 8.93
CA TRP A 243 17.76 -9.60 9.68
C TRP A 243 17.54 -8.12 9.35
N ASP A 244 17.61 -7.27 10.36
CA ASP A 244 17.42 -5.83 10.22
C ASP A 244 18.72 -5.11 9.76
N PRO A 245 18.71 -4.47 8.58
CA PRO A 245 19.86 -3.74 8.07
C PRO A 245 20.30 -2.54 8.91
N HIS A 246 19.40 -1.97 9.73
CA HIS A 246 19.67 -0.74 10.50
C HIS A 246 20.28 -1.02 11.88
N GLN A 247 20.26 -2.27 12.35
CA GLN A 247 20.87 -2.68 13.62
C GLN A 247 22.09 -3.55 13.36
N ILE A 248 23.22 -2.87 13.15
CA ILE A 248 24.52 -3.47 12.79
C ILE A 248 25.58 -3.14 13.83
N ASP A 249 26.45 -4.10 14.14
CA ASP A 249 27.59 -3.86 15.02
C ASP A 249 28.82 -3.32 14.26
N ASN A 250 29.89 -3.03 15.02
CA ASN A 250 31.16 -2.57 14.47
C ASN A 250 31.90 -3.61 13.60
N GLN A 251 31.49 -4.88 13.63
CA GLN A 251 32.02 -5.96 12.80
C GLN A 251 31.19 -6.19 11.53
N GLY A 252 30.14 -5.38 11.31
CA GLY A 252 29.26 -5.50 10.15
C GLY A 252 28.20 -6.61 10.27
N ARG A 253 27.91 -7.10 11.48
CA ARG A 253 26.93 -8.17 11.74
C ARG A 253 25.60 -7.57 12.17
N TYR A 254 24.51 -8.09 11.61
CA TYR A 254 23.17 -7.73 12.05
C TYR A 254 22.86 -8.28 13.45
N ARG A 255 22.15 -7.47 14.26
CA ARG A 255 21.90 -7.73 15.69
C ARG A 255 20.42 -7.89 16.06
N ARG A 256 19.52 -7.46 15.18
CA ARG A 256 18.06 -7.61 15.36
C ARG A 256 17.46 -8.44 14.24
N PHE A 257 16.69 -9.47 14.59
CA PHE A 257 15.89 -10.23 13.63
C PHE A 257 14.42 -9.83 13.77
N VAL A 258 13.76 -9.56 12.64
CA VAL A 258 12.35 -9.12 12.63
C VAL A 258 11.51 -10.13 11.86
N VAL A 259 10.59 -10.79 12.56
CA VAL A 259 9.59 -11.72 12.02
C VAL A 259 8.36 -10.92 11.56
N GLN A 260 7.69 -11.38 10.50
CA GLN A 260 6.40 -10.78 10.12
C GLN A 260 5.28 -11.27 11.03
N GLN A 261 4.43 -10.36 11.50
CA GLN A 261 3.34 -10.70 12.43
C GLN A 261 2.41 -11.78 11.87
N VAL A 262 2.10 -11.72 10.58
CA VAL A 262 1.22 -12.71 9.93
C VAL A 262 1.71 -14.16 10.07
N THR A 263 3.03 -14.37 10.08
CA THR A 263 3.64 -15.70 10.25
C THR A 263 3.54 -16.16 11.70
N LEU A 264 3.85 -15.27 12.66
CA LEU A 264 3.73 -15.60 14.07
C LEU A 264 2.28 -15.88 14.46
N ASP A 265 1.35 -15.03 14.05
CA ASP A 265 -0.09 -15.22 14.27
C ASP A 265 -0.59 -16.55 13.71
N ALA A 266 -0.15 -16.93 12.50
CA ALA A 266 -0.56 -18.19 11.88
C ALA A 266 -0.06 -19.41 12.67
N LEU A 267 1.14 -19.33 13.26
CA LEU A 267 1.65 -20.38 14.16
C LEU A 267 0.88 -20.43 15.48
N MET A 268 0.55 -19.27 16.06
CA MET A 268 -0.24 -19.19 17.30
C MET A 268 -1.68 -19.67 17.11
N HIS A 269 -2.26 -19.45 15.93
CA HIS A 269 -3.61 -19.89 15.58
C HIS A 269 -3.73 -21.43 15.61
N ARG A 270 -2.68 -22.14 15.18
CA ARG A 270 -2.62 -23.62 15.23
C ARG A 270 -2.88 -24.18 16.61
N LEU A 271 -2.38 -23.52 17.65
CA LEU A 271 -2.51 -23.96 19.04
C LEU A 271 -3.97 -24.04 19.49
N HIS A 272 -4.87 -23.29 18.83
CA HIS A 272 -6.28 -23.20 19.18
C HIS A 272 -7.19 -24.02 18.25
N GLU A 273 -6.82 -24.21 16.97
CA GLU A 273 -7.65 -24.94 16.00
C GLU A 273 -7.60 -26.48 16.15
N ALA A 274 -6.60 -27.03 16.83
CA ALA A 274 -6.39 -28.48 16.94
C ALA A 274 -6.52 -29.01 18.38
N PRO A 275 -7.69 -28.86 19.06
CA PRO A 275 -7.85 -29.26 20.46
C PRO A 275 -7.73 -30.77 20.71
N GLN A 276 -7.70 -31.58 19.65
CA GLN A 276 -7.55 -33.04 19.71
C GLN A 276 -6.10 -33.48 19.93
N LEU A 277 -5.13 -32.59 19.70
CA LEU A 277 -3.71 -32.85 19.89
C LEU A 277 -3.23 -32.28 21.22
N ALA A 278 -2.20 -32.90 21.80
CA ALA A 278 -1.62 -32.41 23.05
C ALA A 278 -1.01 -31.00 22.85
N ALA A 279 -1.35 -30.07 23.75
CA ALA A 279 -0.92 -28.68 23.65
C ALA A 279 0.62 -28.52 23.62
N GLU A 280 1.33 -29.32 24.41
CA GLU A 280 2.80 -29.34 24.43
C GLU A 280 3.40 -29.76 23.08
N GLU A 281 2.77 -30.73 22.40
CA GLU A 281 3.22 -31.17 21.08
C GLU A 281 2.99 -30.08 20.03
N LEU A 282 1.83 -29.42 20.04
CA LEU A 282 1.51 -28.32 19.13
C LEU A 282 2.45 -27.13 19.33
N LEU A 283 2.77 -26.82 20.58
CA LEU A 283 3.73 -25.78 20.94
C LEU A 283 5.12 -26.11 20.40
N PHE A 284 5.59 -27.33 20.61
CA PHE A 284 6.89 -27.77 20.09
C PHE A 284 6.93 -27.71 18.56
N GLU A 285 5.87 -28.14 17.87
CA GLU A 285 5.79 -28.06 16.41
C GLU A 285 5.75 -26.62 15.90
N ALA A 286 4.99 -25.72 16.56
CA ALA A 286 4.95 -24.31 16.22
C ALA A 286 6.32 -23.64 16.41
N ALA A 287 7.02 -23.98 17.51
CA ALA A 287 8.38 -23.51 17.79
C ALA A 287 9.39 -24.03 16.76
N ALA A 288 9.27 -25.30 16.35
CA ALA A 288 10.11 -25.90 15.32
C ALA A 288 9.93 -25.20 13.97
N VAL A 289 8.68 -24.90 13.58
CA VAL A 289 8.40 -24.16 12.36
C VAL A 289 8.88 -22.72 12.46
N LEU A 290 8.69 -22.04 13.59
CA LEU A 290 9.24 -20.70 13.81
C LEU A 290 10.77 -20.68 13.64
N ALA A 291 11.49 -21.60 14.29
CA ALA A 291 12.94 -21.74 14.14
C ALA A 291 13.34 -21.99 12.67
N GLY A 292 12.66 -22.92 11.98
CA GLY A 292 12.92 -23.18 10.57
C GLY A 292 12.68 -21.97 9.67
N THR A 293 11.63 -21.19 9.92
CA THR A 293 11.33 -19.96 9.17
C THR A 293 12.37 -18.86 9.39
N VAL A 294 12.86 -18.69 10.63
CA VAL A 294 13.98 -17.78 10.95
C VAL A 294 15.23 -18.17 10.16
N LEU A 295 15.62 -19.46 10.16
CA LEU A 295 16.79 -19.93 9.40
C LEU A 295 16.65 -19.70 7.89
N MET A 296 15.46 -19.94 7.33
CA MET A 296 15.19 -19.70 5.90
C MET A 296 15.27 -18.22 5.53
N ALA A 297 14.71 -17.34 6.36
CA ALA A 297 14.73 -15.90 6.14
C ALA A 297 16.15 -15.31 6.33
N SER A 298 16.89 -15.77 7.34
CA SER A 298 18.29 -15.38 7.55
C SER A 298 19.18 -15.71 6.36
N GLY A 299 18.96 -16.84 5.71
CA GLY A 299 19.72 -17.21 4.51
C GLY A 299 19.45 -16.30 3.31
N ILE A 300 18.30 -15.63 3.24
CA ILE A 300 18.00 -14.65 2.18
C ILE A 300 18.60 -13.27 2.54
N SER A 301 18.51 -12.82 3.79
CA SER A 301 19.06 -11.51 4.19
C SER A 301 20.58 -11.52 4.36
N GLY A 302 21.17 -12.68 4.66
CA GLY A 302 22.57 -12.79 5.04
C GLY A 302 22.82 -12.31 6.47
N GLU A 303 24.08 -12.38 6.90
CA GLU A 303 24.54 -12.07 8.26
C GLU A 303 25.05 -10.63 8.43
N GLY A 304 25.10 -9.87 7.32
CA GLY A 304 25.60 -8.51 7.23
C GLY A 304 25.52 -7.96 5.78
N PRO A 305 25.80 -6.66 5.56
CA PRO A 305 25.64 -6.02 4.25
C PRO A 305 26.53 -6.59 3.14
N ALA A 306 27.70 -7.13 3.52
CA ALA A 306 28.67 -7.70 2.58
C ALA A 306 28.47 -9.21 2.33
N THR A 307 27.37 -9.81 2.83
CA THR A 307 27.15 -11.26 2.72
C THR A 307 26.97 -11.72 1.28
N PHE A 308 26.20 -10.96 0.51
CA PHE A 308 25.89 -11.25 -0.89
C PHE A 308 26.34 -10.10 -1.76
N ASP A 309 27.05 -10.42 -2.83
CA ASP A 309 27.45 -9.48 -3.87
C ASP A 309 26.38 -9.43 -4.98
N SER A 310 26.58 -8.58 -5.98
CA SER A 310 25.71 -8.49 -7.15
C SER A 310 25.78 -9.70 -8.09
N THR A 311 26.72 -10.64 -7.86
CA THR A 311 26.88 -11.87 -8.68
C THR A 311 26.08 -13.05 -8.12
N THR A 312 25.67 -12.95 -6.85
CA THR A 312 24.78 -13.89 -6.18
C THR A 312 23.34 -13.60 -6.59
N THR A 313 22.64 -14.64 -7.02
CA THR A 313 21.26 -14.53 -7.52
C THR A 313 20.33 -15.39 -6.70
N LEU A 314 19.04 -15.04 -6.65
CA LEU A 314 18.03 -15.82 -5.94
C LEU A 314 17.98 -17.27 -6.46
N ALA A 315 18.16 -17.48 -7.77
CA ALA A 315 18.17 -18.81 -8.38
C ALA A 315 19.29 -19.73 -7.82
N LYS A 316 20.46 -19.16 -7.50
CA LYS A 316 21.56 -19.91 -6.86
C LYS A 316 21.31 -20.15 -5.37
N LEU A 317 20.66 -19.20 -4.71
CA LEU A 317 20.48 -19.19 -3.26
C LEU A 317 19.35 -20.13 -2.80
N LEU A 318 18.23 -20.17 -3.53
CA LEU A 318 17.05 -20.94 -3.16
C LEU A 318 17.29 -22.45 -2.98
N PRO A 319 18.01 -23.16 -3.88
CA PRO A 319 18.30 -24.58 -3.69
C PRO A 319 19.13 -24.85 -2.42
N ARG A 320 20.08 -23.96 -2.10
CA ARG A 320 20.88 -24.06 -0.87
C ARG A 320 20.00 -23.91 0.37
N ILE A 321 19.06 -22.97 0.35
CA ILE A 321 18.11 -22.74 1.44
C ILE A 321 17.17 -23.92 1.64
N ALA A 322 16.59 -24.44 0.56
CA ALA A 322 15.75 -25.62 0.62
C ALA A 322 16.49 -26.82 1.23
N LYS A 323 17.76 -27.03 0.84
CA LYS A 323 18.59 -28.11 1.37
C LYS A 323 18.78 -28.03 2.88
N TYR A 324 19.28 -26.91 3.42
CA TYR A 324 19.52 -26.83 4.87
C TYR A 324 18.20 -26.78 5.68
N ARG A 325 17.10 -26.28 5.09
CA ARG A 325 15.77 -26.33 5.71
C ARG A 325 15.35 -27.78 5.91
N ASP A 326 15.43 -28.60 4.87
CA ASP A 326 15.01 -30.00 4.93
C ASP A 326 15.92 -30.79 5.89
N GLU A 327 17.23 -30.55 5.84
CA GLU A 327 18.18 -31.13 6.82
C GLU A 327 17.86 -30.71 8.26
N PHE A 328 17.49 -29.46 8.53
CA PHE A 328 17.09 -29.00 9.86
C PHE A 328 15.91 -29.82 10.41
N TYR A 329 14.84 -29.93 9.62
CA TYR A 329 13.66 -30.68 10.04
C TYR A 329 13.94 -32.18 10.18
N GLU A 330 14.72 -32.78 9.28
CA GLU A 330 15.12 -34.20 9.39
C GLU A 330 15.95 -34.48 10.64
N ARG A 331 16.92 -33.61 10.96
CA ARG A 331 17.75 -33.76 12.16
C ARG A 331 16.93 -33.56 13.43
N LEU A 332 16.03 -32.58 13.44
CA LEU A 332 15.11 -32.36 14.57
C LEU A 332 14.17 -33.54 14.76
N PHE A 333 13.58 -34.04 13.68
CA PHE A 333 12.68 -35.19 13.67
C PHE A 333 13.35 -36.47 14.23
N LYS A 334 14.64 -36.68 13.95
CA LYS A 334 15.41 -37.79 14.52
C LYS A 334 15.70 -37.63 16.02
N LYS A 335 15.74 -36.39 16.53
CA LYS A 335 15.95 -36.09 17.95
C LYS A 335 14.65 -36.21 18.77
N THR A 336 13.47 -36.09 18.14
CA THR A 336 12.17 -36.26 18.81
C THR A 336 11.95 -37.72 19.23
N THR A 337 11.48 -37.93 20.46
CA THR A 337 11.26 -39.27 21.05
C THR A 337 9.87 -39.37 21.70
N GLY A 338 9.43 -40.58 22.05
CA GLY A 338 8.14 -40.80 22.73
C GLY A 338 6.93 -40.87 21.80
N GLU A 339 5.73 -40.74 22.36
CA GLU A 339 4.45 -40.82 21.63
C GLU A 339 4.33 -39.76 20.54
N HIS A 340 4.82 -38.55 20.81
CA HIS A 340 4.89 -37.46 19.81
C HIS A 340 5.67 -37.86 18.56
N ALA A 341 6.80 -38.55 18.74
CA ALA A 341 7.63 -38.99 17.62
C ALA A 341 6.92 -40.05 16.75
N GLU A 342 6.18 -40.97 17.35
CA GLU A 342 5.39 -41.95 16.59
C GLU A 342 4.29 -41.26 15.78
N ARG A 343 3.58 -40.29 16.38
CA ARG A 343 2.58 -39.49 15.64
C ARG A 343 3.21 -38.72 14.49
N LEU A 344 4.33 -38.04 14.74
CA LEU A 344 5.04 -37.31 13.69
C LEU A 344 5.55 -38.24 12.57
N ARG A 345 5.89 -39.50 12.85
CA ARG A 345 6.24 -40.48 11.81
C ARG A 345 5.08 -40.86 10.91
N VAL A 346 3.91 -41.10 11.49
CA VAL A 346 2.68 -41.34 10.72
C VAL A 346 2.39 -40.12 9.86
N GLU A 347 2.39 -38.92 10.46
CA GLU A 347 2.15 -37.66 9.76
C GLU A 347 3.16 -37.40 8.64
N ALA A 348 4.44 -37.64 8.89
CA ALA A 348 5.51 -37.43 7.91
C ALA A 348 5.44 -38.44 6.75
N ALA A 349 4.98 -39.66 7.00
CA ALA A 349 4.74 -40.66 5.95
C ALA A 349 3.56 -40.26 5.06
N GLU A 350 2.46 -39.78 5.65
CA GLU A 350 1.28 -39.31 4.92
C GLU A 350 1.59 -38.04 4.10
N ARG A 351 2.23 -37.06 4.73
CA ARG A 351 2.50 -35.74 4.13
C ARG A 351 3.84 -35.68 3.38
N ARG A 352 4.61 -36.77 3.36
CA ARG A 352 5.93 -36.92 2.74
C ARG A 352 6.98 -35.89 3.18
N GLN A 353 6.81 -35.29 4.36
CA GLN A 353 7.74 -34.30 4.91
C GLN A 353 7.68 -34.27 6.45
N PRO A 354 8.80 -34.12 7.17
CA PRO A 354 8.78 -33.94 8.61
C PRO A 354 8.06 -32.65 9.01
N PHE A 355 7.33 -32.69 10.12
CA PHE A 355 6.49 -31.58 10.60
C PHE A 355 5.52 -31.07 9.52
N GLY A 356 5.05 -31.97 8.65
CA GLY A 356 4.22 -31.62 7.50
C GLY A 356 2.91 -30.94 7.89
N GLY A 357 2.32 -31.32 9.03
CA GLY A 357 1.15 -30.65 9.58
C GLY A 357 1.47 -29.21 9.96
N ALA A 358 2.52 -29.05 10.77
CA ALA A 358 3.27 -27.81 11.03
C ALA A 358 3.17 -26.81 9.88
N ARG A 359 3.88 -27.21 8.83
CA ARG A 359 4.22 -26.40 7.67
C ARG A 359 3.01 -26.18 6.75
N GLN A 360 2.19 -27.21 6.52
CA GLN A 360 0.99 -27.09 5.71
C GLN A 360 -0.03 -26.15 6.35
N HIS A 361 -0.20 -26.20 7.68
CA HIS A 361 -1.09 -25.27 8.37
C HIS A 361 -0.63 -23.83 8.20
N LEU A 362 0.67 -23.54 8.42
CA LEU A 362 1.22 -22.20 8.20
C LEU A 362 0.95 -21.72 6.77
N ASN A 363 1.30 -22.51 5.76
CA ASN A 363 1.09 -22.14 4.36
C ASN A 363 -0.39 -21.96 4.02
N ALA A 364 -1.28 -22.83 4.54
CA ALA A 364 -2.71 -22.73 4.32
C ALA A 364 -3.31 -21.47 4.98
N GLN A 365 -2.88 -21.12 6.20
CA GLN A 365 -3.32 -19.90 6.88
C GLN A 365 -2.85 -18.64 6.16
N LEU A 366 -1.60 -18.61 5.69
CA LEU A 366 -1.09 -17.51 4.87
C LEU A 366 -1.85 -17.38 3.55
N ALA A 367 -2.13 -18.50 2.87
CA ALA A 367 -2.92 -18.51 1.63
C ALA A 367 -4.36 -18.02 1.85
N ARG A 368 -5.02 -18.45 2.93
CA ARG A 368 -6.37 -17.99 3.30
C ARG A 368 -6.39 -16.48 3.59
N ARG A 369 -5.43 -15.97 4.37
CA ARG A 369 -5.30 -14.53 4.66
C ARG A 369 -5.07 -13.73 3.39
N ARG A 370 -4.22 -14.21 2.48
CA ARG A 370 -3.99 -13.60 1.16
C ARG A 370 -5.27 -13.54 0.33
N ALA A 371 -5.98 -14.66 0.21
CA ALA A 371 -7.22 -14.73 -0.56
C ALA A 371 -8.28 -13.76 -0.01
N SER A 372 -8.49 -13.76 1.31
CA SER A 372 -9.42 -12.86 1.98
C SER A 372 -9.03 -11.39 1.80
N GLN A 373 -7.74 -11.04 1.92
CA GLN A 373 -7.28 -9.68 1.66
C GLN A 373 -7.63 -9.26 0.22
N LEU A 374 -7.21 -10.03 -0.79
CA LEU A 374 -7.42 -9.67 -2.19
C LEU A 374 -8.92 -9.52 -2.53
N GLU A 375 -9.76 -10.44 -2.05
CA GLU A 375 -11.21 -10.38 -2.22
C GLU A 375 -11.80 -9.08 -1.66
N HIS A 376 -11.52 -8.77 -0.39
CA HIS A 376 -12.06 -7.57 0.25
C HIS A 376 -11.53 -6.28 -0.39
N VAL A 377 -10.26 -6.23 -0.81
CA VAL A 377 -9.68 -5.07 -1.49
C VAL A 377 -10.36 -4.81 -2.84
N HIS A 378 -10.57 -5.85 -3.66
CA HIS A 378 -11.26 -5.69 -4.94
C HIS A 378 -12.72 -5.27 -4.76
N LEU A 379 -13.45 -5.90 -3.84
CA LEU A 379 -14.84 -5.51 -3.53
C LEU A 379 -14.94 -4.07 -3.02
N ALA A 380 -14.02 -3.65 -2.14
CA ALA A 380 -13.97 -2.28 -1.64
C ALA A 380 -13.81 -1.27 -2.78
N ARG A 381 -12.89 -1.52 -3.73
CA ARG A 381 -12.66 -0.66 -4.90
C ARG A 381 -13.88 -0.60 -5.83
N ILE A 382 -14.54 -1.74 -6.08
CA ILE A 382 -15.76 -1.77 -6.90
C ILE A 382 -16.86 -0.95 -6.24
N PHE A 383 -17.14 -1.16 -4.95
CA PHE A 383 -18.17 -0.39 -4.24
C PHE A 383 -17.84 1.10 -4.18
N ALA A 384 -16.57 1.46 -3.98
CA ALA A 384 -16.13 2.85 -3.97
C ALA A 384 -16.44 3.54 -5.31
N ARG A 385 -16.08 2.90 -6.43
CA ARG A 385 -16.30 3.41 -7.78
C ARG A 385 -17.77 3.46 -8.18
N MET A 386 -18.60 2.58 -7.64
CA MET A 386 -20.07 2.65 -7.79
C MET A 386 -20.72 3.75 -6.94
N GLY A 387 -19.97 4.45 -6.10
CA GLY A 387 -20.48 5.46 -5.17
C GLY A 387 -21.11 4.90 -3.89
N ASN A 388 -20.94 3.60 -3.60
CA ASN A 388 -21.44 2.98 -2.37
C ASN A 388 -20.39 3.05 -1.25
N VAL A 389 -20.26 4.24 -0.66
CA VAL A 389 -19.22 4.57 0.34
C VAL A 389 -19.28 3.67 1.58
N GLU A 390 -20.48 3.40 2.10
CA GLU A 390 -20.62 2.58 3.31
C GLU A 390 -20.22 1.12 3.07
N ALA A 391 -20.61 0.54 1.94
CA ALA A 391 -20.21 -0.82 1.58
C ALA A 391 -18.69 -0.90 1.36
N ALA A 392 -18.11 0.09 0.66
CA ALA A 392 -16.68 0.17 0.45
C ALA A 392 -15.90 0.25 1.78
N ALA A 393 -16.35 1.12 2.70
CA ALA A 393 -15.73 1.27 4.01
C ALA A 393 -15.83 -0.02 4.86
N ARG A 394 -16.96 -0.73 4.81
CA ARG A 394 -17.09 -2.03 5.50
C ARG A 394 -16.08 -3.04 5.00
N GLN A 395 -15.89 -3.16 3.68
CA GLN A 395 -14.92 -4.09 3.10
C GLN A 395 -13.48 -3.65 3.41
N ALA A 396 -13.16 -2.36 3.28
CA ALA A 396 -11.83 -1.84 3.55
C ALA A 396 -11.41 -1.96 5.03
N ASN A 397 -12.35 -1.85 5.97
CA ASN A 397 -12.07 -1.97 7.41
C ASN A 397 -11.80 -3.41 7.87
N VAL A 398 -12.20 -4.42 7.10
CA VAL A 398 -11.80 -5.81 7.35
C VAL A 398 -10.33 -6.02 7.01
N VAL A 399 -9.80 -5.26 6.05
CA VAL A 399 -8.44 -5.41 5.56
C VAL A 399 -7.47 -4.61 6.44
N PRO A 400 -6.42 -5.25 7.01
CA PRO A 400 -5.49 -4.57 7.89
C PRO A 400 -4.47 -3.67 7.15
N CYS A 401 -4.25 -3.87 5.84
CA CYS A 401 -3.26 -3.13 5.07
C CYS A 401 -3.64 -1.66 4.85
N ALA A 402 -2.69 -0.75 5.10
CA ALA A 402 -2.89 0.69 4.96
C ALA A 402 -3.13 1.13 3.52
N SER A 403 -2.45 0.48 2.55
CA SER A 403 -2.54 0.74 1.11
C SER A 403 -4.00 0.69 0.62
N ALA A 404 -4.66 -0.45 0.81
CA ALA A 404 -6.03 -0.63 0.40
C ALA A 404 -7.01 0.34 1.06
N ARG A 405 -6.85 0.62 2.36
CA ARG A 405 -7.73 1.54 3.09
C ARG A 405 -7.61 2.98 2.57
N ILE A 406 -6.38 3.46 2.39
CA ILE A 406 -6.13 4.82 1.88
C ILE A 406 -6.67 4.95 0.45
N LEU A 407 -6.32 4.01 -0.44
CA LEU A 407 -6.77 4.04 -1.83
C LEU A 407 -8.30 3.93 -1.95
N CYS A 408 -8.94 3.05 -1.17
CA CYS A 408 -10.40 2.95 -1.12
C CYS A 408 -11.03 4.25 -0.63
N THR A 409 -10.45 4.91 0.38
CA THR A 409 -10.96 6.18 0.90
C THR A 409 -10.86 7.27 -0.16
N ILE A 410 -9.74 7.34 -0.88
CA ILE A 410 -9.56 8.27 -2.01
C ILE A 410 -10.61 8.00 -3.10
N ASP A 411 -10.80 6.73 -3.50
CA ASP A 411 -11.80 6.36 -4.50
C ASP A 411 -13.23 6.75 -4.07
N CYS A 412 -13.57 6.58 -2.78
CA CYS A 412 -14.84 7.02 -2.21
C CYS A 412 -15.00 8.55 -2.26
N LEU A 413 -13.96 9.31 -1.92
CA LEU A 413 -13.98 10.77 -1.96
C LEU A 413 -14.14 11.30 -3.38
N LEU A 414 -13.44 10.71 -4.36
CA LEU A 414 -13.56 11.08 -5.77
C LEU A 414 -14.97 10.80 -6.31
N SER A 415 -15.54 9.64 -5.96
CA SER A 415 -16.88 9.26 -6.40
C SER A 415 -17.97 10.12 -5.75
N THR A 416 -17.83 10.40 -4.44
CA THR A 416 -18.73 11.29 -3.70
C THR A 416 -18.65 12.73 -4.21
N GLY A 417 -17.44 13.22 -4.47
CA GLY A 417 -17.23 14.55 -5.03
C GLY A 417 -17.78 14.70 -6.45
N THR A 418 -17.69 13.63 -7.24
CA THR A 418 -18.34 13.56 -8.57
C THR A 418 -19.86 13.68 -8.46
N LEU A 419 -20.48 12.91 -7.56
CA LEU A 419 -21.93 13.01 -7.30
C LEU A 419 -22.36 14.39 -6.76
N ALA A 420 -21.51 15.03 -5.95
CA ALA A 420 -21.74 16.39 -5.49
C ALA A 420 -21.71 17.40 -6.66
N CYS A 421 -20.80 17.22 -7.62
CA CYS A 421 -20.80 18.02 -8.86
C CYS A 421 -22.12 17.86 -9.63
N ASP A 422 -22.60 16.63 -9.79
CA ASP A 422 -23.87 16.33 -10.50
C ASP A 422 -25.09 16.96 -9.83
N ARG A 423 -25.03 17.17 -8.52
CA ARG A 423 -26.07 17.86 -7.73
C ARG A 423 -25.89 19.38 -7.71
N GLY A 424 -24.87 19.92 -8.37
CA GLY A 424 -24.53 21.35 -8.34
C GLY A 424 -23.93 21.83 -7.02
N GLN A 425 -23.51 20.93 -6.13
CA GLN A 425 -22.90 21.25 -4.82
C GLN A 425 -21.38 21.44 -4.99
N LEU A 426 -20.99 22.48 -5.74
CA LEU A 426 -19.61 22.64 -6.21
C LEU A 426 -18.61 22.97 -5.11
N GLU A 427 -19.01 23.73 -4.08
CA GLU A 427 -18.16 24.05 -2.93
C GLU A 427 -17.82 22.82 -2.10
N GLU A 428 -18.79 21.92 -1.94
CA GLU A 428 -18.61 20.64 -1.27
C GLU A 428 -17.67 19.73 -2.08
N ALA A 429 -17.91 19.61 -3.39
CA ALA A 429 -17.05 18.85 -4.29
C ALA A 429 -15.58 19.35 -4.24
N ALA A 430 -15.38 20.66 -4.30
CA ALA A 430 -14.06 21.28 -4.19
C ALA A 430 -13.44 21.12 -2.78
N GLY A 431 -14.26 20.91 -1.75
CA GLY A 431 -13.84 20.59 -0.40
C GLY A 431 -13.18 19.22 -0.26
N PHE A 432 -13.44 18.27 -1.17
CA PHE A 432 -12.82 16.95 -1.16
C PHE A 432 -11.42 16.93 -1.78
N LEU A 433 -11.09 17.85 -2.70
CA LEU A 433 -9.79 17.88 -3.38
C LEU A 433 -8.58 17.96 -2.40
N PRO A 434 -8.57 18.85 -1.38
CA PRO A 434 -7.48 18.88 -0.41
C PRO A 434 -7.39 17.61 0.43
N GLN A 435 -8.52 16.97 0.74
CA GLN A 435 -8.56 15.73 1.53
C GLN A 435 -7.97 14.56 0.75
N VAL A 436 -8.30 14.44 -0.54
CA VAL A 436 -7.71 13.45 -1.45
C VAL A 436 -6.20 13.63 -1.53
N MET A 437 -5.73 14.88 -1.70
CA MET A 437 -4.30 15.17 -1.78
C MET A 437 -3.56 14.95 -0.44
N ASP A 438 -4.20 15.20 0.70
CA ASP A 438 -3.65 14.89 2.03
C ASP A 438 -3.46 13.38 2.20
N LEU A 439 -4.50 12.59 1.89
CA LEU A 439 -4.45 11.13 1.96
C LEU A 439 -3.40 10.53 1.02
N LEU A 440 -3.30 11.04 -0.21
CA LEU A 440 -2.27 10.61 -1.16
C LEU A 440 -0.86 10.85 -0.61
N ARG A 441 -0.59 12.07 -0.11
CA ARG A 441 0.73 12.42 0.46
C ARG A 441 1.04 11.61 1.70
N ARG A 442 0.06 11.38 2.58
CA ARG A 442 0.21 10.50 3.75
C ARG A 442 0.49 9.06 3.36
N GLY A 443 -0.24 8.53 2.38
CA GLY A 443 -0.04 7.19 1.84
C GLY A 443 1.38 7.01 1.28
N ILE A 444 1.90 8.01 0.57
CA ILE A 444 3.29 8.02 0.09
C ILE A 444 4.27 8.11 1.27
N ALA A 445 4.05 9.05 2.20
CA ALA A 445 4.96 9.31 3.32
C ALA A 445 5.10 8.11 4.27
N CYS A 446 4.06 7.28 4.39
CA CYS A 446 4.10 6.07 5.21
C CYS A 446 4.45 4.79 4.41
N GLY A 447 4.65 4.89 3.09
CA GLY A 447 5.01 3.76 2.22
C GLY A 447 3.85 2.84 1.84
N ALA A 448 2.62 3.21 2.17
CA ALA A 448 1.40 2.50 1.75
C ALA A 448 1.13 2.68 0.24
N ILE A 449 1.51 3.84 -0.32
CA ILE A 449 1.52 4.12 -1.75
C ILE A 449 2.97 4.24 -2.19
N ILE A 450 3.27 3.77 -3.41
CA ILE A 450 4.62 3.84 -3.96
C ILE A 450 5.17 5.28 -3.94
N ASP A 451 6.43 5.42 -3.56
CA ASP A 451 7.17 6.67 -3.72
C ASP A 451 7.30 6.98 -5.23
N PRO A 452 6.76 8.11 -5.72
CA PRO A 452 6.77 8.39 -7.15
C PRO A 452 8.18 8.52 -7.75
N TRP A 453 9.22 8.79 -6.94
CA TRP A 453 10.59 8.77 -7.42
C TRP A 453 11.07 7.38 -7.86
N ASN A 454 10.47 6.31 -7.34
CA ASN A 454 10.80 4.96 -7.78
C ASN A 454 10.34 4.69 -9.23
N ILE A 455 9.37 5.44 -9.75
CA ILE A 455 8.95 5.34 -11.16
C ILE A 455 10.12 5.71 -12.06
N LEU A 456 10.71 6.90 -11.84
CA LEU A 456 11.86 7.37 -12.60
C LEU A 456 13.14 6.60 -12.28
N GLY A 457 13.40 6.34 -10.99
CA GLY A 457 14.67 5.77 -10.54
C GLY A 457 14.86 4.28 -10.82
N PHE A 458 13.77 3.53 -10.98
CA PHE A 458 13.81 2.09 -11.26
C PHE A 458 13.04 1.68 -12.52
N ASP A 459 12.61 2.64 -13.34
CA ASP A 459 11.74 2.37 -14.50
C ASP A 459 10.49 1.56 -14.09
N ALA A 460 9.90 1.95 -12.95
CA ALA A 460 8.79 1.27 -12.28
C ALA A 460 9.01 -0.24 -12.02
N ASN A 461 10.27 -0.64 -11.78
CA ASN A 461 10.61 -1.96 -11.24
C ASN A 461 10.89 -1.91 -9.73
N PHE A 462 10.80 -3.07 -9.09
CA PHE A 462 11.10 -3.29 -7.69
C PHE A 462 12.22 -4.34 -7.57
N SER A 463 13.35 -3.95 -6.98
CA SER A 463 14.48 -4.85 -6.73
C SER A 463 14.18 -5.78 -5.55
N LEU A 464 14.18 -7.09 -5.78
CA LEU A 464 13.99 -8.12 -4.74
C LEU A 464 15.30 -8.52 -4.07
N PHE A 465 16.41 -8.41 -4.79
CA PHE A 465 17.74 -8.83 -4.37
C PHE A 465 18.81 -7.94 -5.06
N PRO A 466 20.04 -7.83 -4.52
CA PRO A 466 21.08 -6.96 -5.10
C PRO A 466 21.38 -7.20 -6.58
N ALA A 467 21.20 -8.42 -7.09
CA ALA A 467 21.36 -8.71 -8.52
C ALA A 467 20.23 -8.09 -9.35
N LEU A 468 20.59 -7.37 -10.42
CA LEU A 468 19.63 -6.65 -11.27
C LEU A 468 18.55 -7.55 -11.89
N GLU A 469 18.92 -8.77 -12.28
CA GLU A 469 18.00 -9.78 -12.81
C GLU A 469 16.91 -10.21 -11.81
N ASN A 470 17.08 -9.93 -10.52
CA ASN A 470 16.11 -10.21 -9.48
C ASN A 470 15.24 -8.98 -9.18
N SER A 471 14.76 -8.34 -10.25
CA SER A 471 13.78 -7.25 -10.19
C SER A 471 12.47 -7.68 -10.83
N VAL A 472 11.37 -7.13 -10.35
CA VAL A 472 10.01 -7.40 -10.85
C VAL A 472 9.30 -6.09 -11.14
N ARG A 473 8.35 -6.11 -12.08
CA ARG A 473 7.48 -4.95 -12.31
C ARG A 473 6.73 -4.57 -11.03
N ASP A 474 6.76 -3.29 -10.68
CA ASP A 474 5.99 -2.72 -9.57
C ASP A 474 4.66 -2.17 -10.11
N HIS A 475 3.60 -2.99 -10.05
CA HIS A 475 2.27 -2.61 -10.56
C HIS A 475 1.67 -1.41 -9.85
N ARG A 476 2.14 -1.08 -8.64
CA ARG A 476 1.65 0.09 -7.90
C ARG A 476 2.02 1.40 -8.58
N ALA A 477 3.05 1.41 -9.44
CA ALA A 477 3.36 2.56 -10.28
C ALA A 477 2.20 2.85 -11.25
N ASP A 478 1.69 1.82 -11.91
CA ASP A 478 0.56 1.92 -12.84
C ASP A 478 -0.72 2.34 -12.09
N GLU A 479 -0.94 1.81 -10.89
CA GLU A 479 -2.07 2.22 -10.04
C GLU A 479 -1.99 3.67 -9.59
N LEU A 480 -0.79 4.16 -9.25
CA LEU A 480 -0.58 5.55 -8.86
C LEU A 480 -0.82 6.50 -10.04
N VAL A 481 -0.33 6.16 -11.23
CA VAL A 481 -0.56 6.95 -12.45
C VAL A 481 -2.06 7.02 -12.76
N SER A 482 -2.75 5.87 -12.76
CA SER A 482 -4.21 5.81 -12.95
C SER A 482 -4.99 6.59 -11.88
N LEU A 483 -4.50 6.61 -10.64
CA LEU A 483 -5.08 7.44 -9.58
C LEU A 483 -4.88 8.93 -9.86
N MET A 484 -3.68 9.34 -10.29
CA MET A 484 -3.38 10.73 -10.64
C MET A 484 -4.25 11.21 -11.81
N ASP A 485 -4.48 10.39 -12.83
CA ASP A 485 -5.38 10.74 -13.94
C ASP A 485 -6.80 11.00 -13.47
N ARG A 486 -7.32 10.17 -12.55
CA ARG A 486 -8.65 10.39 -11.95
C ARG A 486 -8.70 11.66 -11.11
N ILE A 487 -7.63 11.99 -10.39
CA ILE A 487 -7.53 13.24 -9.63
C ILE A 487 -7.52 14.44 -10.59
N LEU A 488 -6.71 14.40 -11.66
CA LEU A 488 -6.63 15.43 -12.69
C LEU A 488 -7.98 15.65 -13.39
N ALA A 489 -8.68 14.57 -13.73
CA ALA A 489 -10.02 14.62 -14.31
C ALA A 489 -11.02 15.27 -13.34
N PHE A 490 -10.95 14.95 -12.05
CA PHE A 490 -11.83 15.53 -11.04
C PHE A 490 -11.61 17.04 -10.84
N TYR A 491 -10.35 17.49 -10.80
CA TYR A 491 -10.02 18.92 -10.83
C TYR A 491 -10.61 19.63 -12.06
N SER A 492 -10.43 19.03 -13.24
CA SER A 492 -10.89 19.56 -14.52
C SER A 492 -12.41 19.71 -14.54
N ARG A 493 -13.13 18.70 -14.02
CA ARG A 493 -14.60 18.71 -13.92
C ARG A 493 -15.11 19.82 -13.01
N ILE A 494 -14.60 19.93 -11.78
CA ILE A 494 -15.03 20.99 -10.84
C ILE A 494 -14.78 22.37 -11.44
N TRP A 495 -13.62 22.57 -12.08
CA TRP A 495 -13.30 23.87 -12.69
C TRP A 495 -14.27 24.20 -13.83
N SER A 496 -14.57 23.22 -14.69
CA SER A 496 -15.52 23.37 -15.80
C SER A 496 -16.93 23.70 -15.29
N GLU A 497 -17.42 22.97 -14.31
CA GLU A 497 -18.74 23.23 -13.69
C GLU A 497 -18.80 24.61 -13.03
N ALA A 498 -17.78 24.98 -12.26
CA ALA A 498 -17.72 26.29 -11.61
C ALA A 498 -17.69 27.44 -12.61
N ALA A 499 -17.03 27.25 -13.75
CA ALA A 499 -16.96 28.24 -14.81
C ALA A 499 -18.30 28.38 -15.55
N ALA A 500 -19.00 27.26 -15.78
CA ALA A 500 -20.31 27.23 -16.42
C ALA A 500 -21.42 27.95 -15.61
N VAL A 501 -21.23 28.15 -14.31
CA VAL A 501 -22.14 28.92 -13.44
C VAL A 501 -21.58 30.31 -13.04
N ASP A 502 -20.48 30.76 -13.67
CA ASP A 502 -19.73 32.00 -13.38
C ASP A 502 -19.34 32.17 -11.89
N HIS A 503 -19.07 31.07 -11.17
CA HIS A 503 -18.62 31.12 -9.77
C HIS A 503 -17.12 31.44 -9.66
N LYS A 504 -16.78 32.72 -9.88
CA LYS A 504 -15.40 33.22 -10.03
C LYS A 504 -14.45 32.86 -8.89
N GLU A 505 -14.90 32.95 -7.65
CA GLU A 505 -14.05 32.67 -6.49
C GLU A 505 -13.69 31.18 -6.39
N LEU A 506 -14.61 30.31 -6.82
CA LEU A 506 -14.37 28.87 -6.86
C LEU A 506 -13.42 28.50 -8.01
N CYS A 507 -13.62 29.08 -9.20
CA CYS A 507 -12.71 28.92 -10.33
C CYS A 507 -11.27 29.29 -9.96
N LYS A 508 -11.06 30.45 -9.31
CA LYS A 508 -9.73 30.88 -8.84
C LYS A 508 -9.14 29.91 -7.83
N LYS A 509 -9.94 29.43 -6.88
CA LYS A 509 -9.52 28.47 -5.85
C LYS A 509 -9.08 27.14 -6.47
N VAL A 510 -9.89 26.58 -7.38
CA VAL A 510 -9.63 25.29 -8.04
C VAL A 510 -8.44 25.40 -8.97
N SER A 511 -8.34 26.46 -9.79
CA SER A 511 -7.20 26.74 -10.65
C SER A 511 -5.88 26.76 -9.86
N ARG A 512 -5.84 27.48 -8.73
CA ARG A 512 -4.65 27.53 -7.87
C ARG A 512 -4.28 26.15 -7.33
N GLN A 513 -5.25 25.41 -6.79
CA GLN A 513 -5.01 24.07 -6.23
C GLN A 513 -4.57 23.07 -7.31
N PHE A 514 -5.17 23.14 -8.50
CA PHE A 514 -4.78 22.30 -9.64
C PHE A 514 -3.34 22.62 -10.06
N LYS A 515 -2.98 23.89 -10.23
CA LYS A 515 -1.60 24.26 -10.57
C LYS A 515 -0.57 23.80 -9.52
N GLU A 516 -0.89 23.94 -8.23
CA GLU A 516 -0.05 23.45 -7.13
C GLU A 516 0.15 21.92 -7.22
N MET A 517 -0.93 21.17 -7.50
CA MET A 517 -0.88 19.72 -7.67
C MET A 517 -0.10 19.30 -8.94
N ALA A 518 -0.37 19.93 -10.08
CA ALA A 518 0.32 19.66 -11.35
C ALA A 518 1.83 19.92 -11.22
N THR A 519 2.22 21.01 -10.55
CA THR A 519 3.62 21.32 -10.25
C THR A 519 4.26 20.27 -9.35
N TRP A 520 3.52 19.79 -8.34
CA TRP A 520 4.00 18.72 -7.45
C TRP A 520 4.16 17.39 -8.18
N TRP A 521 3.26 17.04 -9.12
CA TRP A 521 3.35 15.79 -9.88
C TRP A 521 4.45 15.85 -10.95
N GLN A 522 4.61 16.99 -11.63
CA GLN A 522 5.60 17.17 -12.71
C GLN A 522 7.03 16.85 -12.26
N LYS A 523 7.39 17.17 -11.02
CA LYS A 523 8.76 16.98 -10.51
C LYS A 523 9.23 15.52 -10.59
N TYR A 524 8.30 14.57 -10.62
CA TYR A 524 8.60 13.14 -10.69
C TYR A 524 8.78 12.63 -12.14
N ALA A 525 8.47 13.45 -13.14
CA ALA A 525 8.64 13.17 -14.57
C ALA A 525 8.08 11.82 -15.03
N ALA A 526 6.96 11.37 -14.45
CA ALA A 526 6.38 10.06 -14.76
C ALA A 526 6.04 9.90 -16.26
N HIS A 527 5.66 10.98 -16.95
CA HIS A 527 5.34 11.01 -18.39
C HIS A 527 6.55 10.80 -19.31
N GLU A 528 7.78 10.93 -18.81
CA GLU A 528 9.00 10.67 -19.57
C GLU A 528 9.43 9.19 -19.50
N VAL A 529 8.80 8.40 -18.62
CA VAL A 529 9.17 7.01 -18.37
C VAL A 529 8.34 6.10 -19.26
N SER A 530 8.98 5.51 -20.29
CA SER A 530 8.29 4.69 -21.29
C SER A 530 7.56 3.46 -20.74
N SER A 531 7.93 3.00 -19.55
CA SER A 531 7.30 1.82 -18.94
C SER A 531 5.97 2.11 -18.27
N VAL A 532 5.59 3.38 -18.06
CA VAL A 532 4.28 3.78 -17.50
C VAL A 532 3.55 4.71 -18.46
N GLU A 533 2.25 4.51 -18.61
CA GLU A 533 1.41 5.37 -19.46
C GLU A 533 0.93 6.60 -18.67
N ALA A 534 1.82 7.56 -18.44
CA ALA A 534 1.50 8.79 -17.71
C ALA A 534 1.39 10.01 -18.63
N VAL A 535 0.36 10.84 -18.40
CA VAL A 535 0.17 12.10 -19.12
C VAL A 535 0.92 13.24 -18.44
N ASP A 536 1.41 14.22 -19.21
CA ASP A 536 1.97 15.47 -18.66
C ASP A 536 0.87 16.27 -17.93
N PRO A 537 0.98 16.47 -16.59
CA PRO A 537 -0.02 17.20 -15.82
C PRO A 537 -0.20 18.66 -16.26
N PHE A 538 0.82 19.32 -16.83
CA PHE A 538 0.68 20.68 -17.31
C PHE A 538 -0.12 20.77 -18.61
N VAL A 539 -0.04 19.75 -19.47
CA VAL A 539 -0.90 19.65 -20.65
C VAL A 539 -2.36 19.53 -20.21
N VAL A 540 -2.65 18.69 -19.22
CA VAL A 540 -4.01 18.54 -18.69
C VAL A 540 -4.51 19.82 -18.01
N TYR A 541 -3.67 20.48 -17.22
CA TYR A 541 -4.00 21.76 -16.57
C TYR A 541 -4.36 22.85 -17.60
N ARG A 542 -3.55 23.03 -18.66
CA ARG A 542 -3.81 24.04 -19.70
C ARG A 542 -5.08 23.74 -20.48
N ALA A 543 -5.32 22.47 -20.80
CA ALA A 543 -6.56 22.05 -21.45
C ALA A 543 -7.79 22.39 -20.57
N ALA A 544 -7.74 22.09 -19.27
CA ALA A 544 -8.81 22.43 -18.33
C ALA A 544 -9.01 23.95 -18.18
N GLU A 545 -7.93 24.73 -18.21
CA GLU A 545 -7.99 26.20 -18.19
C GLU A 545 -8.72 26.75 -19.42
N GLY A 546 -8.39 26.24 -20.63
CA GLY A 546 -9.07 26.60 -21.87
C GLY A 546 -10.57 26.27 -21.85
N VAL A 547 -10.91 25.05 -21.40
CA VAL A 547 -12.31 24.61 -21.25
C VAL A 547 -13.08 25.53 -20.27
N ALA A 548 -12.50 25.82 -19.11
CA ALA A 548 -13.13 26.70 -18.13
C ALA A 548 -13.32 28.14 -18.67
N GLN A 549 -12.35 28.67 -19.41
CA GLN A 549 -12.49 29.98 -20.05
C GLN A 549 -13.62 29.98 -21.10
N ALA A 550 -13.68 28.96 -21.95
CA ALA A 550 -14.72 28.80 -22.96
C ALA A 550 -16.12 28.69 -22.32
N LEU A 551 -16.28 27.90 -21.25
CA LEU A 551 -17.56 27.77 -20.54
C LEU A 551 -17.98 29.07 -19.83
N ASN A 552 -17.02 29.85 -19.31
CA ASN A 552 -17.33 31.16 -18.74
C ASN A 552 -17.80 32.16 -19.83
N VAL A 553 -17.17 32.13 -21.00
CA VAL A 553 -17.59 32.91 -22.17
C VAL A 553 -18.98 32.49 -22.62
N TRP A 554 -19.24 31.18 -22.71
CA TRP A 554 -20.57 30.64 -23.01
C TRP A 554 -21.63 31.15 -22.02
N HIS A 555 -21.36 31.06 -20.72
CA HIS A 555 -22.31 31.53 -19.69
C HIS A 555 -22.65 33.03 -19.86
N LYS A 556 -21.64 33.87 -20.17
CA LYS A 556 -21.84 35.31 -20.39
C LYS A 556 -22.48 35.64 -21.74
N GLY A 557 -22.27 34.82 -22.75
CA GLY A 557 -22.78 35.00 -24.11
C GLY A 557 -24.29 34.75 -24.22
N GLY A 558 -24.88 33.95 -23.33
CA GLY A 558 -26.31 33.67 -23.32
C GLY A 558 -26.80 33.15 -24.68
N ALA A 559 -27.79 33.80 -25.29
CA ALA A 559 -28.31 33.40 -26.61
C ALA A 559 -27.34 33.60 -27.79
N ALA A 560 -26.28 34.41 -27.62
CA ALA A 560 -25.31 34.68 -28.69
C ALA A 560 -24.33 33.51 -28.94
N THR A 561 -24.25 32.55 -28.01
CA THR A 561 -23.36 31.37 -28.11
C THR A 561 -23.76 30.39 -29.18
N GLY A 562 -24.99 30.48 -29.68
CA GLY A 562 -25.50 29.67 -30.77
C GLY A 562 -25.03 30.10 -32.16
N ASP A 563 -24.24 31.18 -32.26
CA ASP A 563 -23.67 31.65 -33.53
C ASP A 563 -22.19 31.25 -33.64
N VAL A 564 -21.77 30.75 -34.81
CA VAL A 564 -20.37 30.44 -35.10
C VAL A 564 -19.51 31.71 -35.02
N ALA A 565 -20.07 32.87 -35.40
CA ALA A 565 -19.38 34.15 -35.34
C ALA A 565 -19.05 34.60 -33.90
N PHE A 566 -19.78 34.10 -32.90
CA PHE A 566 -19.49 34.37 -31.49
C PHE A 566 -18.22 33.65 -31.02
N TRP A 567 -17.96 32.43 -31.52
CA TRP A 567 -16.80 31.63 -31.14
C TRP A 567 -15.52 31.97 -31.94
N ALA A 568 -15.65 32.63 -33.10
CA ALA A 568 -14.50 33.00 -33.93
C ALA A 568 -13.43 33.89 -33.23
N PRO A 569 -13.78 34.91 -32.42
CA PRO A 569 -12.82 35.70 -31.64
C PRO A 569 -12.13 34.89 -30.52
N HIS A 570 -12.67 33.72 -30.23
CA HIS A 570 -12.34 32.82 -29.14
C HIS A 570 -11.57 31.59 -29.63
N ALA A 571 -11.24 31.53 -30.93
CA ALA A 571 -10.57 30.41 -31.59
C ALA A 571 -9.21 30.03 -30.99
N GLU A 572 -8.45 31.00 -30.46
CA GLU A 572 -7.15 30.76 -29.79
C GLU A 572 -7.27 29.88 -28.53
N MET A 573 -8.46 29.75 -27.94
CA MET A 573 -8.70 28.88 -26.77
C MET A 573 -8.79 27.39 -27.14
N PHE A 574 -8.95 27.08 -28.43
CA PHE A 574 -9.12 25.72 -28.94
C PHE A 574 -7.94 25.34 -29.83
N ASP A 575 -6.81 25.02 -29.21
CA ASP A 575 -5.54 24.72 -29.89
C ASP A 575 -5.35 23.24 -30.25
N SER A 576 -6.31 22.38 -29.90
CA SER A 576 -6.22 20.92 -30.08
C SER A 576 -7.60 20.26 -30.21
N PRO A 577 -7.69 19.08 -30.86
CA PRO A 577 -8.92 18.27 -30.92
C PRO A 577 -9.56 18.02 -29.54
N LYS A 578 -8.70 17.79 -28.54
CA LYS A 578 -9.12 17.50 -27.16
C LYS A 578 -9.79 18.70 -26.48
N ALA A 579 -9.33 19.92 -26.77
CA ALA A 579 -9.95 21.14 -26.26
C ALA A 579 -11.38 21.33 -26.80
N TYR A 580 -11.59 21.07 -28.10
CA TYR A 580 -12.93 21.06 -28.68
C TYR A 580 -13.81 19.99 -28.07
N ALA A 581 -13.32 18.74 -28.02
CA ALA A 581 -14.08 17.61 -27.51
C ALA A 581 -14.60 17.87 -26.10
N LEU A 582 -13.74 18.32 -25.17
CA LEU A 582 -14.12 18.59 -23.79
C LEU A 582 -15.18 19.69 -23.63
N VAL A 583 -15.11 20.76 -24.42
CA VAL A 583 -16.11 21.84 -24.38
C VAL A 583 -17.42 21.38 -25.01
N ILE A 584 -17.37 20.67 -26.14
CA ILE A 584 -18.55 20.16 -26.83
C ILE A 584 -19.27 19.12 -25.96
N ASP A 585 -18.55 18.17 -25.35
CA ASP A 585 -19.10 17.23 -24.38
C ASP A 585 -19.78 17.94 -23.22
N SER A 586 -19.12 18.97 -22.66
CA SER A 586 -19.69 19.78 -21.57
C SER A 586 -20.99 20.47 -22.00
N LEU A 587 -21.10 20.95 -23.25
CA LEU A 587 -22.32 21.59 -23.75
C LEU A 587 -23.43 20.59 -24.05
N LEU A 588 -23.07 19.40 -24.56
CA LEU A 588 -23.99 18.28 -24.77
C LEU A 588 -24.61 17.80 -23.46
N ASP A 589 -23.79 17.63 -22.41
CA ASP A 589 -24.26 17.26 -21.07
C ASP A 589 -25.28 18.27 -20.50
N ARG A 590 -25.15 19.55 -20.89
CA ARG A 590 -26.05 20.65 -20.52
C ARG A 590 -27.24 20.80 -21.47
N LYS A 591 -27.35 19.94 -22.49
CA LYS A 591 -28.39 19.94 -23.54
C LYS A 591 -28.43 21.25 -24.35
N ASP A 592 -27.31 21.96 -24.44
CA ASP A 592 -27.18 23.11 -25.33
C ASP A 592 -26.76 22.65 -26.73
N TYR A 593 -27.73 22.12 -27.46
CA TYR A 593 -27.53 21.60 -28.82
C TYR A 593 -27.18 22.69 -29.84
N VAL A 594 -27.48 23.96 -29.55
CA VAL A 594 -27.22 25.06 -30.49
C VAL A 594 -25.76 25.49 -30.39
N ALA A 595 -25.26 25.71 -29.17
CA ALA A 595 -23.86 26.08 -28.96
C ALA A 595 -22.90 24.94 -29.32
N SER A 596 -23.24 23.69 -28.99
CA SER A 596 -22.45 22.51 -29.38
C SER A 596 -22.40 22.32 -30.90
N MET A 597 -23.51 22.52 -31.61
CA MET A 597 -23.52 22.53 -33.09
C MET A 597 -22.61 23.63 -33.64
N ALA A 598 -22.68 24.85 -33.13
CA ALA A 598 -21.84 25.94 -33.58
C ALA A 598 -20.34 25.64 -33.39
N LEU A 599 -19.96 25.03 -32.26
CA LEU A 599 -18.59 24.62 -31.98
C LEU A 599 -18.13 23.43 -32.84
N LEU A 600 -19.00 22.46 -33.13
CA LEU A 600 -18.71 21.39 -34.09
C LEU A 600 -18.41 21.97 -35.47
N MET A 601 -19.23 22.91 -35.95
CA MET A 601 -18.98 23.55 -37.25
C MET A 601 -17.70 24.38 -37.24
N HIS A 602 -17.42 25.08 -36.13
CA HIS A 602 -16.17 25.81 -35.98
C HIS A 602 -14.96 24.89 -35.99
N TRP A 603 -15.00 23.75 -35.29
CA TRP A 603 -13.92 22.76 -35.31
C TRP A 603 -13.72 22.19 -36.71
N LEU A 604 -14.81 21.85 -37.41
CA LEU A 604 -14.75 21.39 -38.79
C LEU A 604 -14.09 22.42 -39.72
N SER A 605 -14.36 23.71 -39.53
CA SER A 605 -13.70 24.78 -40.28
C SER A 605 -12.20 24.90 -40.01
N GLN A 606 -11.72 24.36 -38.89
CA GLN A 606 -10.31 24.31 -38.49
C GLN A 606 -9.69 22.91 -38.67
N ALA A 607 -10.34 22.03 -39.41
CA ALA A 607 -9.91 20.64 -39.59
C ALA A 607 -8.49 20.51 -40.17
N GLU A 608 -8.07 21.41 -41.07
CA GLU A 608 -6.74 21.39 -41.67
C GLU A 608 -5.61 21.77 -40.70
N SER A 609 -5.89 22.60 -39.70
CA SER A 609 -4.90 23.11 -38.75
C SER A 609 -4.83 22.25 -37.47
N ILE A 610 -5.95 21.72 -37.01
CA ILE A 610 -6.09 21.06 -35.70
C ILE A 610 -6.28 19.54 -35.85
N GLY A 611 -6.83 19.08 -36.97
CA GLY A 611 -7.27 17.70 -37.18
C GLY A 611 -8.64 17.40 -36.56
N LEU A 612 -9.31 16.37 -37.07
CA LEU A 612 -10.66 15.97 -36.64
C LEU A 612 -10.67 14.79 -35.65
N GLU A 613 -9.52 14.13 -35.46
CA GLU A 613 -9.42 12.96 -34.58
C GLU A 613 -8.01 12.89 -33.97
N ARG A 614 -7.94 12.62 -32.66
CA ARG A 614 -6.68 12.29 -31.98
C ARG A 614 -6.95 11.47 -30.71
N SER A 615 -6.37 10.25 -30.67
CA SER A 615 -6.55 9.24 -29.61
C SER A 615 -8.02 8.96 -29.27
N ASP A 616 -8.54 9.53 -28.19
CA ASP A 616 -9.86 9.27 -27.63
C ASP A 616 -10.84 10.43 -27.91
N SER A 617 -10.40 11.44 -28.67
CA SER A 617 -11.21 12.61 -29.03
C SER A 617 -11.48 12.58 -30.54
N SER A 618 -12.72 12.23 -30.88
CA SER A 618 -13.21 12.09 -32.26
C SER A 618 -14.32 13.10 -32.52
N PHE A 619 -14.14 13.92 -33.56
CA PHE A 619 -15.22 14.77 -34.07
C PHE A 619 -16.43 13.93 -34.48
N HIS A 620 -16.19 12.76 -35.09
CA HIS A 620 -17.24 11.89 -35.61
C HIS A 620 -18.13 11.34 -34.48
N ASP A 621 -17.54 10.92 -33.38
CA ASP A 621 -18.26 10.36 -32.23
C ASP A 621 -19.15 11.43 -31.58
N LEU A 622 -18.65 12.67 -31.51
CA LEU A 622 -19.40 13.80 -30.96
C LEU A 622 -20.52 14.26 -31.88
N VAL A 623 -20.31 14.20 -33.20
CA VAL A 623 -21.37 14.43 -34.18
C VAL A 623 -22.46 13.37 -34.06
N GLU A 624 -22.09 12.09 -33.94
CA GLU A 624 -23.03 10.99 -33.77
C GLU A 624 -23.82 11.13 -32.46
N ARG A 625 -23.13 11.45 -31.36
CA ARG A 625 -23.74 11.73 -30.06
C ARG A 625 -24.72 12.90 -30.14
N TRP A 626 -24.31 14.03 -30.73
CA TRP A 626 -25.17 15.20 -30.91
C TRP A 626 -26.43 14.85 -31.72
N TYR A 627 -26.25 14.17 -32.84
CA TYR A 627 -27.37 13.78 -33.71
C TYR A 627 -28.30 12.80 -33.00
N GLY A 628 -27.74 11.81 -32.31
CA GLY A 628 -28.45 10.84 -31.49
C GLY A 628 -29.26 11.52 -30.38
N GLU A 629 -28.68 12.40 -29.58
CA GLU A 629 -29.36 13.07 -28.47
C GLU A 629 -30.46 14.03 -28.95
N VAL A 630 -30.27 14.73 -30.08
CA VAL A 630 -31.28 15.63 -30.65
C VAL A 630 -32.47 14.86 -31.24
N THR A 631 -32.22 13.68 -31.83
CA THR A 631 -33.27 12.87 -32.49
C THR A 631 -33.91 11.82 -31.58
N SER A 632 -33.28 11.49 -30.44
CA SER A 632 -33.80 10.55 -29.44
C SER A 632 -34.90 11.18 -28.59
N LEU A 633 -36.13 11.09 -29.09
CA LEU A 633 -37.32 11.52 -28.36
C LEU A 633 -37.94 10.36 -27.59
N ASN A 634 -38.27 10.57 -26.30
CA ASN A 634 -39.03 9.60 -25.51
C ASN A 634 -40.47 9.45 -26.04
N VAL A 635 -41.15 8.35 -25.72
CA VAL A 635 -42.51 8.02 -26.24
C VAL A 635 -43.52 9.17 -26.01
N GLU A 636 -43.44 9.86 -24.88
CA GLU A 636 -44.30 11.01 -24.55
C GLU A 636 -43.93 12.28 -25.35
N GLU A 637 -42.66 12.45 -25.70
CA GLU A 637 -42.17 13.61 -26.45
C GLU A 637 -42.34 13.43 -27.97
N ALA A 638 -42.23 12.20 -28.45
CA ALA A 638 -42.55 11.81 -29.83
C ALA A 638 -44.05 11.91 -30.12
N ALA A 639 -44.91 11.79 -29.10
CA ALA A 639 -46.36 11.99 -29.22
C ALA A 639 -46.76 13.48 -29.38
N LEU A 640 -45.85 14.43 -29.15
CA LEU A 640 -46.05 15.87 -29.36
C LEU A 640 -45.49 16.27 -30.74
N PRO A 641 -46.35 16.55 -31.74
CA PRO A 641 -45.90 16.83 -33.11
C PRO A 641 -44.95 18.02 -33.22
N GLU A 642 -45.13 19.06 -32.41
CA GLU A 642 -44.29 20.26 -32.42
C GLU A 642 -42.85 19.99 -31.93
N LYS A 643 -42.68 19.13 -30.93
CA LYS A 643 -41.34 18.76 -30.42
C LYS A 643 -40.61 17.87 -31.42
N ALA A 644 -41.32 16.90 -32.00
CA ALA A 644 -40.78 16.06 -33.05
C ALA A 644 -40.35 16.88 -34.28
N LEU A 645 -41.19 17.81 -34.74
CA LEU A 645 -40.87 18.68 -35.87
C LEU A 645 -39.63 19.54 -35.59
N LYS A 646 -39.53 20.12 -34.38
CA LYS A 646 -38.39 20.95 -33.97
C LYS A 646 -37.08 20.17 -33.90
N ALA A 647 -37.11 18.93 -33.40
CA ALA A 647 -35.94 18.05 -33.38
C ALA A 647 -35.44 17.74 -34.81
N TRP A 648 -36.37 17.39 -35.71
CA TRP A 648 -36.06 17.13 -37.12
C TRP A 648 -35.59 18.38 -37.87
N ASP A 649 -36.17 19.56 -37.60
CA ASP A 649 -35.72 20.82 -38.18
C ASP A 649 -34.29 21.18 -37.72
N SER A 650 -33.94 20.91 -36.46
CA SER A 650 -32.57 21.08 -35.96
C SER A 650 -31.61 20.09 -36.60
N ALA A 651 -32.00 18.82 -36.74
CA ALA A 651 -31.20 17.80 -37.44
C ALA A 651 -30.98 18.16 -38.91
N ARG A 652 -32.00 18.66 -39.62
CA ARG A 652 -31.87 19.15 -41.00
C ARG A 652 -30.87 20.30 -41.08
N LYS A 653 -31.03 21.32 -40.22
CA LYS A 653 -30.11 22.47 -40.18
C LYS A 653 -28.67 22.05 -39.91
N PHE A 654 -28.47 21.08 -39.03
CA PHE A 654 -27.15 20.54 -38.75
C PHE A 654 -26.51 19.89 -39.97
N VAL A 655 -27.25 19.08 -40.72
CA VAL A 655 -26.78 18.48 -41.98
C VAL A 655 -26.51 19.56 -43.03
N ASP A 656 -27.38 20.56 -43.15
CA ASP A 656 -27.18 21.69 -44.07
C ASP A 656 -25.89 22.47 -43.74
N TYR A 657 -25.60 22.66 -42.44
CA TYR A 657 -24.35 23.30 -42.00
C TYR A 657 -23.13 22.40 -42.19
N LEU A 658 -23.23 21.09 -41.96
CA LEU A 658 -22.14 20.16 -42.25
C LEU A 658 -21.77 20.21 -43.73
N GLU A 659 -22.75 20.14 -44.63
CA GLU A 659 -22.52 20.25 -46.08
C GLU A 659 -21.84 21.57 -46.45
N ALA A 660 -22.26 22.68 -45.85
CA ALA A 660 -21.70 23.99 -46.14
C ALA A 660 -20.28 24.21 -45.58
N ASN A 661 -19.92 23.58 -44.45
CA ASN A 661 -18.64 23.80 -43.76
C ASN A 661 -17.59 22.69 -43.98
N ALA A 662 -17.99 21.52 -44.47
CA ALA A 662 -17.09 20.38 -44.65
C ALA A 662 -16.14 20.51 -45.86
N ASP A 663 -16.41 21.40 -46.82
CA ASP A 663 -15.63 21.62 -48.05
C ASP A 663 -15.05 20.32 -48.66
N ALA A 664 -13.74 20.10 -48.62
CA ALA A 664 -13.08 18.90 -49.13
C ALA A 664 -13.46 17.60 -48.39
N PHE A 665 -13.79 17.69 -47.10
CA PHE A 665 -14.22 16.56 -46.26
C PHE A 665 -15.66 16.10 -46.57
N TRP A 666 -16.46 16.88 -47.30
CA TRP A 666 -17.79 16.44 -47.77
C TRP A 666 -17.70 15.44 -48.92
N GLN A 667 -16.57 15.44 -49.65
CA GLN A 667 -16.38 14.57 -50.79
C GLN A 667 -15.98 13.17 -50.33
N VAL A 668 -16.75 12.16 -50.75
CA VAL A 668 -16.39 10.76 -50.51
C VAL A 668 -15.03 10.49 -51.17
N PRO A 669 -14.00 10.07 -50.40
CA PRO A 669 -12.69 9.76 -50.97
C PRO A 669 -12.84 8.70 -52.05
N GLN A 670 -12.35 9.00 -53.26
CA GLN A 670 -12.25 7.99 -54.29
C GLN A 670 -11.09 7.07 -53.94
N PHE A 671 -11.40 5.94 -53.30
CA PHE A 671 -10.43 4.87 -53.14
C PHE A 671 -10.01 4.43 -54.54
N GLN A 672 -8.75 4.69 -54.91
CA GLN A 672 -8.11 4.02 -56.04
C GLN A 672 -7.85 2.57 -55.64
N LEU A 673 -8.93 1.81 -55.48
CA LEU A 673 -8.88 0.36 -55.60
C LEU A 673 -8.31 0.12 -57.00
N GLY A 674 -7.05 -0.32 -57.05
CA GLY A 674 -6.26 -0.43 -58.27
C GLY A 674 -7.13 -0.90 -59.42
N SER A 675 -7.13 -0.12 -60.51
CA SER A 675 -7.96 -0.30 -61.70
C SER A 675 -8.45 -1.73 -61.87
N SER A 676 -9.75 -1.94 -61.67
CA SER A 676 -10.42 -3.18 -62.04
C SER A 676 -10.10 -3.46 -63.50
N ARG A 677 -9.13 -4.37 -63.69
CA ARG A 677 -8.66 -4.79 -65.00
C ARG A 677 -9.69 -5.79 -65.53
N ASN A 678 -10.85 -5.27 -65.93
CA ASN A 678 -11.85 -6.05 -66.62
C ASN A 678 -11.35 -6.32 -68.04
N GLY A 679 -10.68 -7.47 -68.19
CA GLY A 679 -10.15 -7.97 -69.45
C GLY A 679 -9.77 -9.43 -69.34
N ASN A 680 -10.77 -10.32 -69.36
CA ASN A 680 -10.71 -11.73 -69.73
C ASN A 680 -9.40 -12.49 -69.39
N GLY A 681 -9.34 -13.01 -68.17
CA GLY A 681 -8.47 -14.12 -67.78
C GLY A 681 -9.24 -15.05 -66.85
N ARG A 682 -9.94 -16.04 -67.42
CA ARG A 682 -10.51 -17.14 -66.65
C ARG A 682 -9.38 -17.89 -65.94
N GLY A 683 -9.55 -18.08 -64.62
CA GLY A 683 -8.93 -19.18 -63.88
C GLY A 683 -7.58 -18.88 -63.24
N ALA A 684 -7.59 -18.20 -62.11
CA ALA A 684 -6.69 -18.48 -61.00
C ALA A 684 -7.40 -18.04 -59.72
N ALA A 685 -7.91 -19.01 -58.96
CA ALA A 685 -8.32 -18.76 -57.59
C ALA A 685 -7.09 -18.24 -56.84
N LEU A 686 -7.13 -17.00 -56.40
CA LEU A 686 -6.26 -16.52 -55.33
C LEU A 686 -6.83 -17.15 -54.07
N GLU A 687 -6.22 -18.27 -53.68
CA GLU A 687 -6.26 -18.79 -52.33
C GLU A 687 -6.02 -17.62 -51.38
N ILE A 688 -7.03 -17.34 -50.56
CA ILE A 688 -6.83 -16.59 -49.33
C ILE A 688 -5.93 -17.51 -48.51
N GLY A 689 -4.64 -17.17 -48.46
CA GLY A 689 -3.75 -17.74 -47.46
C GLY A 689 -4.32 -17.36 -46.10
N GLU A 690 -5.04 -18.30 -45.49
CA GLU A 690 -5.15 -18.37 -44.05
C GLU A 690 -3.71 -18.44 -43.54
N GLU A 691 -3.15 -17.31 -43.12
CA GLU A 691 -2.05 -17.35 -42.16
C GLU A 691 -2.65 -17.83 -40.84
N GLU A 692 -2.84 -19.14 -40.77
CA GLU A 692 -2.61 -19.90 -39.55
C GLU A 692 -1.25 -19.46 -39.01
N ASN A 693 -1.26 -18.53 -38.06
CA ASN A 693 -0.14 -18.37 -37.16
C ASN A 693 -0.22 -19.50 -36.11
N GLU A 694 -0.16 -20.73 -36.60
CA GLU A 694 0.19 -21.91 -35.82
C GLU A 694 1.72 -21.91 -35.63
N GLY A 695 2.16 -21.94 -34.37
CA GLY A 695 3.35 -22.71 -34.01
C GLY A 695 4.74 -22.08 -34.12
N LEU A 696 4.91 -20.76 -34.27
CA LEU A 696 6.28 -20.18 -34.28
C LEU A 696 6.94 -20.05 -32.88
N TYR A 697 6.20 -20.30 -31.79
CA TYR A 697 6.76 -20.34 -30.43
C TYR A 697 6.63 -21.70 -29.71
N ASP A 698 5.99 -22.70 -30.33
CA ASP A 698 5.76 -24.01 -29.69
C ASP A 698 6.99 -24.95 -29.73
N SER A 699 8.00 -24.63 -30.55
CA SER A 699 9.18 -25.49 -30.75
C SER A 699 10.32 -25.28 -29.72
N ALA A 700 10.12 -24.48 -28.68
CA ALA A 700 11.12 -24.28 -27.61
C ALA A 700 10.87 -25.11 -26.34
N TYR A 701 9.76 -25.85 -26.24
CA TYR A 701 9.38 -26.58 -25.03
C TYR A 701 8.90 -28.03 -25.24
N GLU A 702 9.05 -28.62 -26.43
CA GLU A 702 8.58 -30.00 -26.69
C GLU A 702 9.42 -31.12 -26.03
N GLU A 703 10.60 -30.83 -25.47
CA GLU A 703 11.46 -31.87 -24.85
C GLU A 703 11.84 -31.65 -23.37
N VAL A 704 11.19 -30.72 -22.65
CA VAL A 704 11.45 -30.53 -21.21
C VAL A 704 10.30 -31.10 -20.38
N VAL A 705 10.43 -32.36 -19.96
CA VAL A 705 9.55 -32.94 -18.93
C VAL A 705 9.90 -32.32 -17.58
N TYR A 706 9.16 -31.29 -17.18
CA TYR A 706 9.16 -30.81 -15.80
C TYR A 706 8.48 -31.85 -14.91
N ARG A 707 9.24 -32.45 -13.99
CA ARG A 707 8.69 -33.29 -12.91
C ARG A 707 8.19 -32.36 -11.82
N ASP A 708 6.88 -32.11 -11.84
CA ASP A 708 6.19 -31.36 -10.80
C ASP A 708 6.37 -32.05 -9.44
N SER A 709 6.84 -31.29 -8.46
CA SER A 709 7.02 -31.73 -7.06
C SER A 709 5.95 -31.15 -6.13
N THR A 710 4.92 -30.53 -6.71
CA THR A 710 3.82 -29.83 -6.05
C THR A 710 2.43 -30.33 -6.44
N ASP A 711 2.33 -31.44 -7.18
CA ASP A 711 1.04 -32.11 -7.45
C ASP A 711 0.45 -32.69 -6.16
N ASP A 712 -0.52 -31.95 -5.58
CA ASP A 712 -1.30 -32.31 -4.39
C ASP A 712 -2.58 -33.07 -4.74
N GLY A 713 -2.74 -33.50 -6.01
CA GLY A 713 -3.79 -34.43 -6.43
C GLY A 713 -5.21 -33.87 -6.37
N ASN A 714 -5.39 -32.57 -6.17
CA ASN A 714 -6.70 -31.93 -6.20
C ASN A 714 -6.87 -31.08 -7.47
N GLN A 715 -7.62 -31.61 -8.44
CA GLN A 715 -8.18 -30.79 -9.52
C GLN A 715 -9.31 -29.95 -8.94
N GLY A 716 -9.10 -28.64 -8.85
CA GLY A 716 -10.12 -27.67 -8.44
C GLY A 716 -11.23 -27.56 -9.49
N ALA A 717 -12.48 -27.59 -9.01
CA ALA A 717 -13.69 -27.26 -9.74
C ALA A 717 -14.03 -25.77 -9.59
#